data_AF-A0A5S3WYH4-F1
#
_entry.id   AF-A0A5S3WYH4-F1
#
_cell.length_a   1.000
_cell.length_b   1.000
_cell.length_c   1.000
_cell.angle_alpha   90.00
_cell.angle_beta   90.00
_cell.angle_gamma   90.00
#
_symmetry.space_group_name_H-M   'P 1'
#
loop_
_entity.id
_entity.type
_entity.pdbx_description
1 polymer ?
#
loop_
_entity_poly.entity_id
_entity_poly.type
_entity_poly.pdbx_seq_one_letter_code
_entity_poly.pdbx_strand_id
1 'polypeptide(L)'
;MSAANGWSLPMPDCNHFKLARLLTQLAQARHRQLLLISGEQDWTYNEVQRLFPTLADSALVLSQHTQLPGACWPEHLHQVLGQEYSCVVYDLYSGVLPNKLAAAAGTVQAGGLLILLAPELSQWHSWCDPALARWLSYNETAQFSPYLQRWQRLLTSNSVWQISQSQGDLLPQHYDAPRATLDTSEQHNALTQLTAHLTQPAPGPVLLSADRGRGKSSLLGKLAASLPDLTFILCAQQRRAVHNSFVHLGAALDEPVSDKLNQLANLRFMPPDQLLAQRPSCDVLLVDEAAAIPVPMLMSLLGAYPNVVFSSTLIGYEGNGRGYTLRFARQLEHTHPQRLTLSLSQPIRYSEGDPLEARLRQLFALDCDYQHPPSPSAPCTFESCSGTQLAVDEDTLSQVFALLVLAHYQTSVNDLRQLLDSPHNRLYLARQQGCVVAVCLLKLEGEFDIELSHKIAAATRRPAGHLMAQQLAQLTGNPELAQRRGARVVRIAVSPQQQGQLIGSQLLRFAEQQLTNQVDYFGSSFGCNAQLLRFWQHHQYRPVKLGFKQDKASGEFALLVIKPLNKHIQLEPLQLWFKHLLLNQLSELYRDFPCTLVTELYKTLPHYTPDTLLLTQLSYFSSSTPGEQQIAALITELLKCRPDLLDRLSASSQALVIRLLLQRHPPKVLEDTLNLATKKQRQTAMRSLVTEVHAEINLNPELLHRPAGQP
;
A
#
# COMPACT_ATOMS: atom_id res chain seq x y z
N MET A 1 27.32 7.57 39.78
CA MET A 1 28.12 6.45 39.25
C MET A 1 27.51 6.08 37.90
N SER A 2 27.75 6.75 36.77
CA SER A 2 28.99 7.11 36.04
C SER A 2 29.80 5.92 35.51
N ALA A 3 29.15 5.07 34.69
CA ALA A 3 29.76 4.27 33.60
C ALA A 3 28.69 3.30 33.03
N ALA A 4 27.94 3.69 31.99
CA ALA A 4 27.10 2.77 31.20
C ALA A 4 26.66 3.33 29.82
N ASN A 5 27.28 4.40 29.32
CA ASN A 5 27.12 4.80 27.92
C ASN A 5 28.44 4.46 27.24
N GLY A 6 28.47 3.44 26.38
CA GLY A 6 29.66 2.98 25.64
C GLY A 6 30.17 3.97 24.59
N TRP A 7 30.11 5.26 24.89
CA TRP A 7 30.57 6.36 24.06
C TRP A 7 31.93 6.83 24.55
N SER A 8 32.91 6.93 23.67
CA SER A 8 33.95 7.93 23.83
C SER A 8 33.38 9.29 23.42
N LEU A 9 33.31 10.22 24.36
CA LEU A 9 32.99 11.62 24.06
C LEU A 9 33.99 12.16 23.01
N PRO A 10 33.56 13.10 22.14
CA PRO A 10 34.45 13.73 21.17
C PRO A 10 35.73 14.29 21.86
N MET A 11 36.91 14.03 21.30
CA MET A 11 38.22 14.52 21.81
C MET A 11 38.34 16.07 21.82
N PRO A 12 39.20 16.68 22.64
CA PRO A 12 39.09 18.12 22.94
C PRO A 12 39.72 19.03 21.87
N ASP A 13 38.86 19.59 21.01
CA ASP A 13 39.03 20.86 20.28
C ASP A 13 37.79 21.77 20.55
N CYS A 14 37.87 23.08 20.23
CA CYS A 14 36.80 24.05 20.54
C CYS A 14 35.41 23.67 19.99
N ASN A 15 35.36 23.10 18.78
CA ASN A 15 34.12 22.62 18.14
C ASN A 15 33.56 21.37 18.85
N HIS A 16 34.45 20.48 19.30
CA HIS A 16 34.10 19.25 20.02
C HIS A 16 33.50 19.53 21.39
N PHE A 17 33.95 20.57 22.10
CA PHE A 17 33.39 20.91 23.42
C PHE A 17 31.91 21.32 23.32
N LYS A 18 31.55 22.06 22.27
CA LYS A 18 30.17 22.49 22.02
C LYS A 18 29.27 21.30 21.69
N LEU A 19 29.68 20.44 20.77
CA LEU A 19 28.89 19.25 20.40
C LEU A 19 28.76 18.26 21.57
N ALA A 20 29.84 17.99 22.31
CA ALA A 20 29.81 17.10 23.48
C ALA A 20 28.85 17.60 24.57
N ARG A 21 28.83 18.91 24.82
CA ARG A 21 27.86 19.53 25.74
C ARG A 21 26.43 19.33 25.25
N LEU A 22 26.15 19.60 23.98
CA LEU A 22 24.83 19.46 23.38
C LEU A 22 24.34 18.00 23.43
N LEU A 23 25.21 17.03 23.17
CA LEU A 23 24.92 15.60 23.30
C LEU A 23 24.53 15.22 24.74
N THR A 24 25.21 15.79 25.73
CA THR A 24 24.87 15.57 27.14
C THR A 24 23.49 16.12 27.46
N GLN A 25 23.14 17.29 26.94
CA GLN A 25 21.81 17.90 27.11
C GLN A 25 20.72 17.08 26.40
N LEU A 26 20.97 16.58 25.18
CA LEU A 26 20.07 15.67 24.46
C LEU A 26 19.80 14.39 25.26
N ALA A 27 20.85 13.78 25.82
CA ALA A 27 20.72 12.58 26.63
C ALA A 27 19.90 12.81 27.91
N GLN A 28 20.07 13.98 28.56
CA GLN A 28 19.27 14.36 29.72
C GLN A 28 17.78 14.56 29.36
N ALA A 29 17.51 15.15 28.20
CA ALA A 29 16.16 15.31 27.68
C ALA A 29 15.59 14.02 27.07
N ARG A 30 16.41 12.97 26.90
CA ARG A 30 16.08 11.76 26.12
C ARG A 30 15.58 12.08 24.70
N HIS A 31 16.10 13.15 24.11
CA HIS A 31 15.82 13.58 22.75
C HIS A 31 16.93 13.13 21.80
N ARG A 32 16.60 13.02 20.53
CA ARG A 32 17.48 12.65 19.41
C ARG A 32 17.53 13.82 18.46
N GLN A 33 18.62 13.95 17.70
CA GLN A 33 18.78 15.09 16.81
C GLN A 33 19.35 14.73 15.44
N LEU A 34 18.97 15.53 14.44
CA LEU A 34 19.56 15.53 13.12
C LEU A 34 20.77 16.46 13.09
N LEU A 35 21.94 15.93 12.72
CA LEU A 35 23.16 16.70 12.45
C LEU A 35 23.48 16.64 10.95
N LEU A 36 23.61 17.80 10.31
CA LEU A 36 24.03 17.91 8.91
C LEU A 36 25.52 18.29 8.85
N ILE A 37 26.36 17.43 8.29
CA ILE A 37 27.75 17.76 7.96
C ILE A 37 27.79 18.03 6.45
N SER A 38 28.01 19.29 6.07
CA SER A 38 27.85 19.75 4.68
C SER A 38 29.13 20.33 4.08
N GLY A 39 29.51 19.87 2.89
CA GLY A 39 30.74 20.32 2.23
C GLY A 39 31.10 19.49 1.00
N GLU A 40 32.38 19.45 0.66
CA GLU A 40 32.93 18.48 -0.29
C GLU A 40 32.98 17.09 0.32
N GLN A 41 32.81 16.06 -0.50
CA GLN A 41 32.70 14.66 -0.04
C GLN A 41 33.85 14.24 0.87
N ASP A 42 35.10 14.37 0.41
CA ASP A 42 36.28 14.00 1.19
C ASP A 42 36.38 14.79 2.50
N TRP A 43 35.99 16.07 2.48
CA TRP A 43 35.96 16.90 3.68
C TRP A 43 34.94 16.37 4.69
N THR A 44 33.70 16.09 4.26
CA THR A 44 32.66 15.57 5.17
C THR A 44 33.06 14.23 5.80
N TYR A 45 33.79 13.39 5.06
CA TYR A 45 34.25 12.08 5.54
C TYR A 45 35.37 12.22 6.57
N ASN A 46 36.32 13.12 6.32
CA ASN A 46 37.37 13.42 7.30
C ASN A 46 36.78 14.06 8.56
N GLU A 47 35.81 14.96 8.37
CA GLU A 47 35.18 15.70 9.45
C GLU A 47 34.36 14.79 10.38
N VAL A 48 33.56 13.87 9.84
CA VAL A 48 32.81 12.93 10.67
C VAL A 48 33.74 11.97 11.42
N GLN A 49 34.85 11.53 10.80
CA GLN A 49 35.86 10.70 11.47
C GLN A 49 36.60 11.45 12.57
N ARG A 50 36.88 12.74 12.37
CA ARG A 50 37.49 13.62 13.37
C ARG A 50 36.57 13.84 14.57
N LEU A 51 35.28 14.02 14.33
CA LEU A 51 34.27 14.21 15.38
C LEU A 51 33.95 12.90 16.12
N PHE A 52 33.99 11.76 15.41
CA PHE A 52 33.59 10.45 15.91
C PHE A 52 34.67 9.39 15.58
N PRO A 53 35.81 9.36 16.30
CA PRO A 53 36.94 8.48 15.97
C PRO A 53 36.64 6.97 16.11
N THR A 54 35.63 6.58 16.89
CA THR A 54 35.20 5.18 17.11
C THR A 54 33.95 4.80 16.31
N LEU A 55 33.72 5.43 15.15
CA LEU A 55 32.55 5.19 14.29
C LEU A 55 32.31 3.71 13.99
N ALA A 56 33.37 2.97 13.65
CA ALA A 56 33.26 1.58 13.18
C ALA A 56 32.63 0.63 14.22
N ASP A 57 32.82 0.90 15.51
CA ASP A 57 32.41 0.01 16.60
C ASP A 57 31.09 0.44 17.26
N SER A 58 30.66 1.69 17.05
CA SER A 58 29.60 2.31 17.84
C SER A 58 28.46 2.93 17.02
N ALA A 59 28.63 3.05 15.70
CA ALA A 59 27.64 3.66 14.82
C ALA A 59 27.23 2.73 13.68
N LEU A 60 26.00 2.90 13.21
CA LEU A 60 25.59 2.36 11.92
C LEU A 60 26.00 3.34 10.82
N VAL A 61 26.93 2.94 9.96
CA VAL A 61 27.41 3.77 8.85
C VAL A 61 26.84 3.27 7.53
N LEU A 62 25.89 4.01 6.97
CA LEU A 62 25.25 3.70 5.69
C LEU A 62 25.90 4.49 4.56
N SER A 63 26.84 3.85 3.85
CA SER A 63 27.53 4.41 2.70
C SER A 63 27.92 3.30 1.71
N GLN A 64 27.92 3.63 0.41
CA GLN A 64 28.50 2.83 -0.67
C GLN A 64 30.01 3.06 -0.80
N HIS A 65 30.54 4.13 -0.18
CA HIS A 65 31.94 4.48 -0.23
C HIS A 65 32.69 3.89 0.97
N THR A 66 33.78 3.18 0.69
CA THR A 66 34.58 2.45 1.69
C THR A 66 35.55 3.33 2.49
N GLN A 67 35.64 4.62 2.17
CA GLN A 67 36.47 5.58 2.90
C GLN A 67 35.99 5.79 4.34
N LEU A 68 34.71 5.54 4.63
CA LEU A 68 34.15 5.62 5.97
C LEU A 68 34.33 4.28 6.71
N PRO A 69 34.95 4.27 7.90
CA PRO A 69 35.08 3.07 8.72
C PRO A 69 33.72 2.46 9.05
N GLY A 70 33.57 1.15 8.88
CA GLY A 70 32.31 0.44 9.15
C GLY A 70 31.19 0.68 8.11
N ALA A 71 31.50 1.32 6.98
CA ALA A 71 30.53 1.55 5.91
C ALA A 71 29.88 0.26 5.42
N CYS A 72 28.55 0.26 5.39
CA CYS A 72 27.77 -0.80 4.76
C CYS A 72 26.62 -0.20 3.96
N TRP A 73 26.20 -0.89 2.89
CA TRP A 73 25.01 -0.52 2.12
C TRP A 73 24.07 -1.70 1.98
N PRO A 74 23.21 -1.96 2.99
CA PRO A 74 22.36 -3.14 3.00
C PRO A 74 21.36 -3.12 1.84
N GLU A 75 21.20 -4.25 1.16
CA GLU A 75 20.20 -4.38 0.09
C GLU A 75 18.77 -4.39 0.63
N HIS A 76 18.60 -4.87 1.87
CA HIS A 76 17.30 -5.03 2.49
C HIS A 76 17.20 -4.34 3.85
N LEU A 77 16.11 -3.59 4.06
CA LEU A 77 15.88 -2.80 5.28
C LEU A 77 15.89 -3.62 6.57
N HIS A 78 15.51 -4.90 6.51
CA HIS A 78 15.48 -5.77 7.68
C HIS A 78 16.86 -6.10 8.25
N GLN A 79 17.94 -5.83 7.52
CA GLN A 79 19.30 -5.94 8.03
C GLN A 79 19.64 -4.81 9.02
N VAL A 80 18.89 -3.70 8.97
CA VAL A 80 19.05 -2.53 9.84
C VAL A 80 18.01 -2.51 10.97
N LEU A 81 16.81 -3.04 10.73
CA LEU A 81 15.71 -3.03 11.70
C LEU A 81 15.92 -4.06 12.81
N GLY A 82 15.55 -3.70 14.04
CA GLY A 82 15.64 -4.57 15.23
C GLY A 82 16.89 -4.33 16.09
N GLN A 83 17.82 -3.50 15.61
CA GLN A 83 18.97 -3.03 16.37
C GLN A 83 18.78 -1.56 16.77
N GLU A 84 19.53 -1.14 17.77
CA GLU A 84 19.55 0.23 18.24
C GLU A 84 20.97 0.76 18.25
N TYR A 85 21.15 1.98 17.76
CA TYR A 85 22.44 2.65 17.67
C TYR A 85 22.36 4.01 18.30
N SER A 86 23.45 4.39 18.92
CA SER A 86 23.58 5.68 19.56
C SER A 86 23.90 6.79 18.53
N CYS A 87 24.54 6.41 17.43
CA CYS A 87 24.79 7.26 16.28
C CYS A 87 24.52 6.50 14.98
N VAL A 88 23.88 7.16 14.03
CA VAL A 88 23.67 6.64 12.67
C VAL A 88 24.21 7.66 11.68
N VAL A 89 25.14 7.25 10.83
CA VAL A 89 25.64 8.07 9.72
C VAL A 89 24.97 7.61 8.44
N TYR A 90 24.31 8.52 7.75
CA TYR A 90 23.74 8.28 6.43
C TYR A 90 24.44 9.19 5.42
N ASP A 91 25.06 8.57 4.44
CA ASP A 91 25.78 9.25 3.37
C ASP A 91 24.83 9.59 2.20
N LEU A 92 24.56 10.88 1.98
CA LEU A 92 23.74 11.31 0.84
C LEU A 92 24.50 11.21 -0.50
N TYR A 93 25.84 11.21 -0.52
CA TYR A 93 26.61 10.95 -1.74
C TYR A 93 26.42 9.51 -2.25
N SER A 94 25.98 8.61 -1.37
CA SER A 94 25.55 7.26 -1.75
C SER A 94 24.11 7.19 -2.29
N GLY A 95 23.42 8.34 -2.33
CA GLY A 95 22.08 8.50 -2.87
C GLY A 95 20.97 8.53 -1.81
N VAL A 96 19.96 9.37 -2.05
CA VAL A 96 18.86 9.57 -1.10
C VAL A 96 17.76 8.54 -1.34
N LEU A 97 17.69 7.54 -0.44
CA LEU A 97 16.65 6.50 -0.42
C LEU A 97 15.74 6.70 0.80
N PRO A 98 14.57 7.35 0.66
CA PRO A 98 13.71 7.75 1.78
C PRO A 98 13.39 6.62 2.75
N ASN A 99 12.95 5.45 2.27
CA ASN A 99 12.64 4.31 3.15
C ASN A 99 13.87 3.81 3.92
N LYS A 100 15.07 3.86 3.32
CA LYS A 100 16.32 3.43 4.00
C LYS A 100 16.71 4.43 5.07
N LEU A 101 16.66 5.72 4.77
CA LEU A 101 16.92 6.77 5.73
C LEU A 101 15.92 6.71 6.90
N ALA A 102 14.63 6.55 6.62
CA ALA A 102 13.60 6.45 7.65
C ALA A 102 13.79 5.22 8.56
N ALA A 103 14.16 4.07 7.97
CA ALA A 103 14.47 2.86 8.72
C ALA A 103 15.69 3.06 9.63
N ALA A 104 16.76 3.65 9.11
CA ALA A 104 17.99 3.94 9.86
C ALA A 104 17.74 4.98 10.97
N ALA A 105 16.95 6.01 10.70
CA ALA A 105 16.58 6.99 11.74
C ALA A 105 15.74 6.37 12.88
N GLY A 106 15.00 5.30 12.59
CA GLY A 106 14.23 4.55 13.57
C GLY A 106 15.07 3.73 14.54
N THR A 107 16.36 3.51 14.26
CA THR A 107 17.29 2.78 15.14
C THR A 107 18.07 3.71 16.09
N VAL A 108 17.99 5.03 15.89
CA VAL A 108 18.66 6.01 16.76
C VAL A 108 18.03 6.00 18.16
N GLN A 109 18.86 5.76 19.17
CA GLN A 109 18.50 5.78 20.59
C GLN A 109 18.31 7.20 21.14
N ALA A 110 17.58 7.33 22.25
CA ALA A 110 17.50 8.59 23.01
C ALA A 110 18.90 9.12 23.36
N GLY A 111 19.11 10.43 23.18
CA GLY A 111 20.42 11.08 23.31
C GLY A 111 21.32 10.93 22.08
N GLY A 112 20.87 10.22 21.05
CA GLY A 112 21.65 9.91 19.85
C GLY A 112 21.49 10.89 18.70
N LEU A 113 22.31 10.68 17.66
CA LEU A 113 22.32 11.49 16.44
C LEU A 113 22.00 10.66 15.20
N LEU A 114 21.23 11.28 14.30
CA LEU A 114 21.25 10.96 12.87
C LEU A 114 22.14 11.98 12.18
N ILE A 115 23.26 11.53 11.61
CA ILE A 115 24.22 12.36 10.90
C ILE A 115 23.99 12.19 9.39
N LEU A 116 23.75 13.28 8.68
CA LEU A 116 23.70 13.31 7.22
C LEU A 116 25.00 13.91 6.69
N LEU A 117 25.67 13.18 5.80
CA LEU A 117 26.81 13.69 5.02
C LEU A 117 26.28 14.14 3.66
N ALA A 118 26.52 15.40 3.31
CA ALA A 118 25.86 16.03 2.15
C ALA A 118 26.71 17.14 1.54
N PRO A 119 26.44 17.55 0.27
CA PRO A 119 26.93 18.83 -0.21
C PRO A 119 26.36 20.00 0.59
N GLU A 120 26.94 21.18 0.40
CA GLU A 120 26.47 22.40 1.05
C GLU A 120 24.97 22.60 0.86
N LEU A 121 24.25 22.92 1.93
CA LEU A 121 22.78 23.01 1.94
C LEU A 121 22.28 24.00 0.89
N SER A 122 23.03 25.07 0.63
CA SER A 122 22.72 26.06 -0.41
C SER A 122 22.69 25.47 -1.82
N GLN A 123 23.43 24.39 -2.09
CA GLN A 123 23.60 23.79 -3.41
C GLN A 123 22.58 22.68 -3.73
N TRP A 124 21.73 22.29 -2.78
CA TRP A 124 20.84 21.13 -2.92
C TRP A 124 19.85 21.24 -4.08
N HIS A 125 19.41 22.44 -4.45
CA HIS A 125 18.55 22.67 -5.61
C HIS A 125 19.21 22.28 -6.95
N SER A 126 20.54 22.39 -7.03
CA SER A 126 21.34 22.12 -8.24
C SER A 126 22.13 20.82 -8.15
N TRP A 127 22.19 20.21 -6.96
CA TRP A 127 22.89 18.96 -6.75
C TRP A 127 22.08 17.80 -7.32
N CYS A 128 22.72 17.03 -8.20
CA CYS A 128 22.12 15.83 -8.76
C CYS A 128 22.32 14.66 -7.79
N ASP A 129 21.23 14.25 -7.13
CA ASP A 129 21.22 13.07 -6.27
C ASP A 129 21.66 11.81 -7.04
N PRO A 130 22.68 11.08 -6.58
CA PRO A 130 23.11 9.83 -7.21
C PRO A 130 22.02 8.76 -7.31
N ALA A 131 21.01 8.80 -6.42
CA ALA A 131 19.85 7.92 -6.50
C ALA A 131 18.76 8.41 -7.46
N LEU A 132 18.86 9.60 -8.06
CA LEU A 132 17.82 10.17 -8.92
C LEU A 132 17.41 9.23 -10.05
N ALA A 133 18.39 8.61 -10.71
CA ALA A 133 18.17 7.64 -11.79
C ALA A 133 17.27 6.46 -11.40
N ARG A 134 17.22 6.08 -10.11
CA ARG A 134 16.36 5.01 -9.60
C ARG A 134 14.88 5.41 -9.54
N TRP A 135 14.61 6.71 -9.46
CA TRP A 135 13.24 7.26 -9.37
C TRP A 135 12.66 7.60 -10.75
N LEU A 136 13.52 7.63 -11.77
CA LEU A 136 13.19 7.89 -13.16
C LEU A 136 12.81 6.59 -13.89
N SER A 137 11.85 6.68 -14.82
CA SER A 137 11.62 5.58 -15.77
C SER A 137 12.72 5.54 -16.84
N TYR A 138 12.76 4.47 -17.63
CA TYR A 138 13.57 4.43 -18.84
C TYR A 138 13.26 5.64 -19.74
N ASN A 139 14.29 6.20 -20.40
CA ASN A 139 14.23 7.43 -21.19
C ASN A 139 13.83 8.72 -20.44
N GLU A 140 13.54 8.69 -19.14
CA GLU A 140 13.42 9.91 -18.34
C GLU A 140 14.82 10.44 -18.00
N THR A 141 15.01 11.74 -18.16
CA THR A 141 16.19 12.45 -17.67
C THR A 141 15.75 13.61 -16.77
N ALA A 142 16.45 13.79 -15.66
CA ALA A 142 16.25 14.91 -14.77
C ALA A 142 17.61 15.37 -14.25
N GLN A 143 17.81 16.68 -14.20
CA GLN A 143 19.05 17.31 -13.72
C GLN A 143 18.89 17.92 -12.33
N PHE A 144 17.66 18.02 -11.84
CA PHE A 144 17.33 18.59 -10.53
C PHE A 144 16.24 17.74 -9.87
N SER A 145 16.19 17.80 -8.53
CA SER A 145 15.21 17.06 -7.72
C SER A 145 14.31 18.04 -6.97
N PRO A 146 13.03 18.19 -7.38
CA PRO A 146 12.02 18.92 -6.60
C PRO A 146 11.92 18.44 -5.16
N TYR A 147 12.12 17.14 -4.92
CA TYR A 147 12.14 16.58 -3.58
C TYR A 147 13.27 17.16 -2.72
N LEU A 148 14.50 17.26 -3.25
CA LEU A 148 15.62 17.87 -2.52
C LEU A 148 15.48 19.39 -2.41
N GLN A 149 14.91 20.06 -3.40
CA GLN A 149 14.56 21.48 -3.31
C GLN A 149 13.60 21.74 -2.14
N ARG A 150 12.59 20.88 -1.96
CA ARG A 150 11.70 20.93 -0.80
C ARG A 150 12.47 20.73 0.50
N TRP A 151 13.31 19.71 0.59
CA TRP A 151 14.13 19.46 1.78
C TRP A 151 15.03 20.63 2.14
N GLN A 152 15.69 21.24 1.15
CA GLN A 152 16.51 22.44 1.34
C GLN A 152 15.71 23.54 2.03
N ARG A 153 14.52 23.88 1.50
CA ARG A 153 13.65 24.90 2.09
C ARG A 153 13.27 24.57 3.54
N LEU A 154 12.85 23.33 3.80
CA LEU A 154 12.44 22.90 5.13
C LEU A 154 13.59 22.91 6.14
N LEU A 155 14.78 22.45 5.74
CA LEU A 155 15.95 22.42 6.60
C LEU A 155 16.47 23.83 6.92
N THR A 156 16.47 24.74 5.93
CA THR A 156 16.85 26.14 6.12
C THR A 156 15.88 26.89 7.03
N SER A 157 14.56 26.68 6.86
CA SER A 157 13.54 27.42 7.63
C SER A 157 13.53 27.10 9.14
N ASN A 158 13.95 25.89 9.52
CA ASN A 158 13.75 25.38 10.88
C ASN A 158 15.08 25.12 11.61
N SER A 159 16.15 25.86 11.30
CA SER A 159 17.49 25.81 11.94
C SER A 159 17.94 24.40 12.35
N VAL A 160 18.44 23.61 11.40
CA VAL A 160 19.03 22.28 11.68
C VAL A 160 20.41 22.44 12.32
N TRP A 161 20.84 21.49 13.16
CA TRP A 161 22.23 21.46 13.61
C TRP A 161 23.12 21.17 12.40
N GLN A 162 24.06 22.06 12.13
CA GLN A 162 24.89 21.96 10.93
C GLN A 162 26.36 22.27 11.24
N ILE A 163 27.24 21.51 10.62
CA ILE A 163 28.68 21.77 10.54
C ILE A 163 29.00 21.88 9.05
N SER A 164 29.24 23.10 8.60
CA SER A 164 29.44 23.43 7.18
C SER A 164 30.91 23.72 6.91
N GLN A 165 31.43 23.23 5.78
CA GLN A 165 32.78 23.52 5.34
C GLN A 165 32.97 25.02 5.08
N SER A 166 31.97 25.68 4.48
CA SER A 166 32.03 27.10 4.11
C SER A 166 31.56 28.05 5.22
N GLN A 167 30.61 27.64 6.05
CA GLN A 167 30.00 28.50 7.08
C GLN A 167 30.46 28.17 8.51
N GLY A 168 31.20 27.07 8.70
CA GLY A 168 31.64 26.59 10.00
C GLY A 168 30.52 25.97 10.85
N ASP A 169 30.67 26.07 12.17
CA ASP A 169 29.78 25.44 13.14
C ASP A 169 28.49 26.24 13.38
N LEU A 170 27.39 25.78 12.78
CA LEU A 170 26.05 26.30 12.95
C LEU A 170 25.25 25.49 13.98
N LEU A 171 25.90 25.19 15.12
CA LEU A 171 25.28 24.53 16.27
C LEU A 171 24.67 25.57 17.22
N PRO A 172 23.56 25.28 17.92
CA PRO A 172 23.06 26.17 18.96
C PRO A 172 24.06 26.25 20.11
N GLN A 173 24.03 27.34 20.89
CA GLN A 173 24.87 27.44 22.07
C GLN A 173 24.42 26.46 23.15
N HIS A 174 23.11 26.38 23.40
CA HIS A 174 22.52 25.49 24.39
C HIS A 174 21.33 24.76 23.78
N TYR A 175 21.09 23.53 24.23
CA TYR A 175 19.87 22.79 23.96
C TYR A 175 18.99 22.79 25.21
N ASP A 176 18.02 23.70 25.23
CA ASP A 176 17.12 23.90 26.37
C ASP A 176 15.91 22.98 26.22
N ALA A 177 15.98 21.83 26.87
CA ALA A 177 14.88 20.88 27.00
C ALA A 177 14.81 20.35 28.44
N PRO A 178 13.60 20.09 28.96
CA PRO A 178 13.46 19.56 30.32
C PRO A 178 14.12 18.19 30.41
N ARG A 179 14.75 17.92 31.55
CA ARG A 179 15.26 16.57 31.84
C ARG A 179 14.07 15.61 31.92
N ALA A 180 14.14 14.52 31.17
CA ALA A 180 13.04 13.58 31.07
C ALA A 180 13.45 12.18 31.56
N THR A 181 12.50 11.50 32.18
CA THR A 181 12.57 10.06 32.48
C THR A 181 11.64 9.30 31.56
N LEU A 182 11.87 8.00 31.40
CA LEU A 182 10.94 7.16 30.64
C LEU A 182 9.62 7.08 31.42
N ASP A 183 8.57 7.67 30.87
CA ASP A 183 7.22 7.52 31.38
C ASP A 183 6.54 6.34 30.66
N THR A 184 5.95 5.44 31.45
CA THR A 184 5.25 4.24 30.95
C THR A 184 3.82 4.15 31.47
N SER A 185 3.29 5.26 32.00
CA SER A 185 1.96 5.34 32.60
C SER A 185 0.86 5.04 31.58
N GLU A 186 0.98 5.54 30.33
CA GLU A 186 0.04 5.26 29.24
C GLU A 186 -0.01 3.75 28.93
N GLN A 187 1.15 3.08 28.86
CA GLN A 187 1.23 1.65 28.57
C GLN A 187 0.67 0.82 29.72
N HIS A 188 0.89 1.24 30.97
CA HIS A 188 0.33 0.56 32.14
C HIS A 188 -1.20 0.71 32.22
N ASN A 189 -1.72 1.91 31.93
CA ASN A 189 -3.15 2.16 31.85
C ASN A 189 -3.81 1.34 30.72
N ALA A 190 -3.21 1.35 29.52
CA ALA A 190 -3.68 0.56 28.39
C ALA A 190 -3.68 -0.95 28.70
N LEU A 191 -2.64 -1.45 29.36
CA LEU A 191 -2.58 -2.85 29.81
C LEU A 191 -3.72 -3.17 30.77
N THR A 192 -3.95 -2.32 31.76
CA THR A 192 -5.02 -2.49 32.75
C THR A 192 -6.40 -2.54 32.09
N GLN A 193 -6.67 -1.62 31.15
CA GLN A 193 -7.93 -1.61 30.41
C GLN A 193 -8.10 -2.85 29.52
N LEU A 194 -7.03 -3.30 28.84
CA LEU A 194 -7.04 -4.52 28.03
C LEU A 194 -7.34 -5.75 28.88
N THR A 195 -6.65 -5.92 30.00
CA THR A 195 -6.83 -7.06 30.91
C THR A 195 -8.23 -7.07 31.51
N ALA A 196 -8.74 -5.91 31.96
CA ALA A 196 -10.09 -5.79 32.49
C ALA A 196 -11.18 -6.05 31.43
N HIS A 197 -10.95 -5.65 30.18
CA HIS A 197 -11.88 -5.92 29.08
C HIS A 197 -11.91 -7.40 28.72
N LEU A 198 -10.75 -8.04 28.51
CA LEU A 198 -10.66 -9.44 28.08
C LEU A 198 -11.15 -10.45 29.12
N THR A 199 -11.27 -10.04 30.39
CA THR A 199 -11.80 -10.87 31.48
C THR A 199 -13.32 -10.75 31.65
N GLN A 200 -14.00 -9.93 30.84
CA GLN A 200 -15.46 -9.84 30.83
C GLN A 200 -16.10 -11.10 30.20
N PRO A 201 -17.38 -11.41 30.52
CA PRO A 201 -18.04 -12.62 30.03
C PRO A 201 -18.22 -12.69 28.50
N ALA A 202 -18.34 -11.53 27.84
CA ALA A 202 -18.51 -11.41 26.40
C ALA A 202 -17.83 -10.14 25.89
N PRO A 203 -16.49 -10.11 25.83
CA PRO A 203 -15.79 -8.91 25.41
C PRO A 203 -15.93 -8.68 23.90
N GLY A 204 -16.20 -7.43 23.52
CA GLY A 204 -16.12 -7.03 22.12
C GLY A 204 -14.67 -7.05 21.60
N PRO A 205 -14.46 -7.00 20.28
CA PRO A 205 -13.13 -6.88 19.70
C PRO A 205 -12.42 -5.61 20.16
N VAL A 206 -11.10 -5.65 20.19
CA VAL A 206 -10.26 -4.51 20.60
C VAL A 206 -9.50 -3.95 19.41
N LEU A 207 -9.45 -2.63 19.29
CA LEU A 207 -8.60 -1.92 18.35
C LEU A 207 -7.56 -1.08 19.10
N LEU A 208 -6.30 -1.49 19.05
CA LEU A 208 -5.14 -0.79 19.57
C LEU A 208 -4.41 -0.05 18.44
N SER A 209 -4.46 1.27 18.44
CA SER A 209 -3.89 2.10 17.38
C SER A 209 -2.77 2.99 17.92
N ALA A 210 -1.59 2.97 17.30
CA ALA A 210 -0.51 3.84 17.74
C ALA A 210 0.46 4.15 16.61
N ASP A 211 1.25 5.20 16.77
CA ASP A 211 2.38 5.46 15.89
C ASP A 211 3.49 4.42 16.09
N ARG A 212 4.47 4.44 15.18
CA ARG A 212 5.67 3.60 15.32
C ARG A 212 6.45 4.01 16.58
N GLY A 213 6.94 3.02 17.32
CA GLY A 213 7.79 3.27 18.50
C GLY A 213 7.04 3.69 19.77
N ARG A 214 5.71 3.55 19.79
CA ARG A 214 4.86 3.81 20.98
C ARG A 214 4.61 2.58 21.87
N GLY A 215 5.20 1.43 21.53
CA GLY A 215 5.22 0.25 22.41
C GLY A 215 4.13 -0.81 22.20
N LYS A 216 3.42 -0.81 21.06
CA LYS A 216 2.35 -1.80 20.76
C LYS A 216 2.78 -3.26 20.98
N SER A 217 3.87 -3.71 20.34
CA SER A 217 4.36 -5.09 20.48
C SER A 217 4.78 -5.41 21.92
N SER A 218 5.33 -4.42 22.66
CA SER A 218 5.63 -4.57 24.09
C SER A 218 4.37 -4.79 24.91
N LEU A 219 3.32 -4.03 24.63
CA LEU A 219 2.03 -4.15 25.29
C LEU A 219 1.39 -5.53 25.04
N LEU A 220 1.44 -6.04 23.80
CA LEU A 220 0.94 -7.37 23.46
C LEU A 220 1.67 -8.50 24.20
N GLY A 221 2.99 -8.41 24.33
CA GLY A 221 3.79 -9.37 25.10
C GLY A 221 3.46 -9.35 26.60
N LYS A 222 3.38 -8.15 27.18
CA LYS A 222 2.99 -7.95 28.59
C LYS A 222 1.55 -8.40 28.88
N LEU A 223 0.64 -8.23 27.92
CA LEU A 223 -0.74 -8.70 28.04
C LEU A 223 -0.80 -10.22 28.21
N ALA A 224 -0.09 -10.97 27.35
CA ALA A 224 -0.02 -12.43 27.47
C ALA A 224 0.55 -12.88 28.82
N ALA A 225 1.58 -12.17 29.33
CA ALA A 225 2.16 -12.44 30.65
C ALA A 225 1.18 -12.17 31.80
N SER A 226 0.32 -11.14 31.67
CA SER A 226 -0.63 -10.74 32.72
C SER A 226 -1.83 -11.68 32.88
N LEU A 227 -2.07 -12.56 31.91
CA LEU A 227 -3.23 -13.47 31.85
C LEU A 227 -2.77 -14.92 31.58
N PRO A 228 -2.04 -15.56 32.51
CA PRO A 228 -1.44 -16.87 32.30
C PRO A 228 -2.47 -17.99 32.07
N ASP A 229 -3.69 -17.82 32.58
CA ASP A 229 -4.78 -18.80 32.45
C ASP A 229 -5.43 -18.82 31.05
N LEU A 230 -5.18 -17.80 30.23
CA LEU A 230 -5.70 -17.70 28.87
C LEU A 230 -4.66 -18.13 27.84
N THR A 231 -5.13 -18.77 26.77
CA THR A 231 -4.33 -19.14 25.61
C THR A 231 -4.39 -18.06 24.52
N PHE A 232 -3.22 -17.64 24.05
CA PHE A 232 -3.08 -16.59 23.05
C PHE A 232 -2.48 -17.13 21.76
N ILE A 233 -3.05 -16.70 20.63
CA ILE A 233 -2.39 -16.81 19.33
C ILE A 233 -2.05 -15.42 18.82
N LEU A 234 -0.79 -15.20 18.46
CA LEU A 234 -0.28 -13.98 17.86
C LEU A 234 -0.11 -14.14 16.34
N CYS A 235 -0.86 -13.34 15.61
CA CYS A 235 -0.95 -13.34 14.17
C CYS A 235 -0.26 -12.11 13.58
N ALA A 236 0.63 -12.33 12.62
CA ALA A 236 1.19 -11.31 11.74
C ALA A 236 1.62 -11.97 10.43
N GLN A 237 1.83 -11.17 9.37
CA GLN A 237 2.32 -11.71 8.09
C GLN A 237 3.69 -12.42 8.20
N GLN A 238 4.54 -11.97 9.11
CA GLN A 238 5.91 -12.47 9.27
C GLN A 238 6.26 -12.63 10.74
N ARG A 239 6.89 -13.76 11.11
CA ARG A 239 7.31 -14.06 12.49
C ARG A 239 8.21 -12.98 13.11
N ARG A 240 9.08 -12.36 12.32
CA ARG A 240 10.00 -11.32 12.81
C ARG A 240 9.26 -10.08 13.34
N ALA A 241 8.10 -9.74 12.78
CA ALA A 241 7.34 -8.56 13.18
C ALA A 241 6.90 -8.64 14.65
N VAL A 242 6.67 -9.86 15.13
CA VAL A 242 6.21 -10.14 16.49
C VAL A 242 7.33 -10.52 17.45
N HIS A 243 8.59 -10.50 17.02
CA HIS A 243 9.72 -10.91 17.85
C HIS A 243 9.79 -10.11 19.16
N ASN A 244 9.59 -8.78 19.10
CA ASN A 244 9.59 -7.94 20.29
C ASN A 244 8.49 -8.33 21.29
N SER A 245 7.32 -8.78 20.81
CA SER A 245 6.25 -9.27 21.70
C SER A 245 6.70 -10.49 22.49
N PHE A 246 7.41 -11.43 21.86
CA PHE A 246 8.00 -12.57 22.54
C PHE A 246 9.10 -12.15 23.52
N VAL A 247 10.00 -11.24 23.13
CA VAL A 247 11.06 -10.72 24.03
C VAL A 247 10.47 -10.10 25.29
N HIS A 248 9.40 -9.31 25.16
CA HIS A 248 8.74 -8.71 26.33
C HIS A 248 7.96 -9.71 27.19
N LEU A 249 7.40 -10.76 26.59
CA LEU A 249 6.82 -11.89 27.33
C LEU A 249 7.91 -12.64 28.11
N GLY A 250 9.00 -13.03 27.43
CA GLY A 250 10.13 -13.72 28.07
C GLY A 250 10.75 -12.90 29.19
N ALA A 251 10.96 -11.60 29.00
CA ALA A 251 11.45 -10.70 30.05
C ALA A 251 10.48 -10.59 31.25
N ALA A 252 9.18 -10.71 31.04
CA ALA A 252 8.19 -10.70 32.12
C ALA A 252 8.12 -12.04 32.88
N LEU A 253 8.49 -13.13 32.22
CA LEU A 253 8.50 -14.50 32.77
C LEU A 253 9.89 -14.97 33.22
N ASP A 254 10.93 -14.16 33.01
CA ASP A 254 12.34 -14.51 33.17
C ASP A 254 12.79 -15.72 32.30
N GLU A 255 12.23 -15.81 31.09
CA GLU A 255 12.54 -16.87 30.12
C GLU A 255 13.30 -16.33 28.89
N PRO A 256 14.38 -17.00 28.44
CA PRO A 256 15.15 -16.57 27.27
C PRO A 256 14.39 -16.83 25.97
N VAL A 257 14.45 -15.86 25.05
CA VAL A 257 13.77 -15.92 23.75
C VAL A 257 14.78 -16.08 22.64
N SER A 258 14.55 -17.08 21.77
CA SER A 258 15.32 -17.24 20.52
C SER A 258 14.49 -16.80 19.31
N ASP A 259 15.17 -16.42 18.23
CA ASP A 259 14.54 -15.92 17.00
C ASP A 259 13.58 -16.91 16.32
N LYS A 260 13.79 -18.21 16.54
CA LYS A 260 13.01 -19.29 15.91
C LYS A 260 11.86 -19.81 16.78
N LEU A 261 11.70 -19.26 17.98
CA LEU A 261 10.71 -19.73 18.93
C LEU A 261 9.29 -19.35 18.47
N ASN A 262 8.46 -20.33 18.10
CA ASN A 262 7.08 -20.09 17.65
C ASN A 262 6.05 -20.18 18.79
N GLN A 263 6.46 -20.57 19.99
CA GLN A 263 5.59 -20.63 21.15
C GLN A 263 6.42 -20.41 22.42
N LEU A 264 5.91 -19.57 23.32
CA LEU A 264 6.47 -19.29 24.65
C LEU A 264 5.32 -19.25 25.64
N ALA A 265 5.38 -20.05 26.70
CA ALA A 265 4.31 -20.18 27.68
C ALA A 265 2.91 -20.31 27.01
N ASN A 266 2.01 -19.36 27.26
CA ASN A 266 0.65 -19.30 26.75
C ASN A 266 0.49 -18.59 25.40
N LEU A 267 1.58 -18.13 24.77
CA LEU A 267 1.57 -17.38 23.51
C LEU A 267 2.18 -18.19 22.36
N ARG A 268 1.42 -18.40 21.29
CA ARG A 268 1.88 -19.06 20.05
C ARG A 268 1.79 -18.14 18.85
N PHE A 269 2.79 -18.14 17.98
CA PHE A 269 2.74 -17.45 16.68
C PHE A 269 2.09 -18.33 15.60
N MET A 270 1.23 -17.72 14.78
CA MET A 270 0.71 -18.36 13.57
C MET A 270 0.40 -17.32 12.48
N PRO A 271 0.81 -17.54 11.21
CA PRO A 271 0.48 -16.62 10.12
C PRO A 271 -1.01 -16.72 9.75
N PRO A 272 -1.58 -15.66 9.15
CA PRO A 272 -3.04 -15.54 8.96
C PRO A 272 -3.62 -16.62 8.02
N ASP A 273 -2.91 -16.99 6.95
CA ASP A 273 -3.36 -18.03 6.02
C ASP A 273 -3.53 -19.39 6.73
N GLN A 274 -2.58 -19.73 7.62
CA GLN A 274 -2.66 -20.97 8.39
C GLN A 274 -3.76 -20.90 9.45
N LEU A 275 -3.97 -19.74 10.09
CA LEU A 275 -5.05 -19.52 11.05
C LEU A 275 -6.43 -19.73 10.43
N LEU A 276 -6.65 -19.23 9.22
CA LEU A 276 -7.91 -19.40 8.51
C LEU A 276 -8.13 -20.84 8.03
N ALA A 277 -7.06 -21.53 7.65
CA ALA A 277 -7.12 -22.91 7.17
C ALA A 277 -7.33 -23.92 8.31
N GLN A 278 -6.59 -23.80 9.42
CA GLN A 278 -6.59 -24.78 10.51
C GLN A 278 -7.59 -24.44 11.62
N ARG A 279 -7.87 -23.15 11.83
CA ARG A 279 -8.74 -22.63 12.90
C ARG A 279 -8.48 -23.27 14.28
N PRO A 280 -7.24 -23.26 14.78
CA PRO A 280 -6.96 -23.76 16.14
C PRO A 280 -7.77 -22.99 17.19
N SER A 281 -8.15 -23.65 18.27
CA SER A 281 -8.79 -22.99 19.41
C SER A 281 -7.78 -22.12 20.18
N CYS A 282 -8.19 -20.90 20.53
CA CYS A 282 -7.54 -20.06 21.53
C CYS A 282 -8.56 -19.14 22.20
N ASP A 283 -8.24 -18.65 23.38
CA ASP A 283 -9.11 -17.75 24.13
C ASP A 283 -9.05 -16.32 23.56
N VAL A 284 -7.86 -15.90 23.12
CA VAL A 284 -7.61 -14.57 22.55
C VAL A 284 -6.73 -14.65 21.31
N LEU A 285 -7.18 -14.06 20.20
CA LEU A 285 -6.38 -13.85 19.01
C LEU A 285 -5.81 -12.43 19.02
N LEU A 286 -4.49 -12.30 19.03
CA LEU A 286 -3.78 -11.04 18.88
C LEU A 286 -3.36 -10.90 17.42
N VAL A 287 -3.74 -9.82 16.73
CA VAL A 287 -3.35 -9.54 15.36
C VAL A 287 -2.46 -8.29 15.36
N ASP A 288 -1.15 -8.46 15.18
CA ASP A 288 -0.19 -7.35 15.14
C ASP A 288 0.05 -6.86 13.71
N GLU A 289 0.25 -5.54 13.57
CA GLU A 289 0.28 -4.85 12.28
C GLU A 289 -0.90 -5.23 11.36
N ALA A 290 -2.12 -5.16 11.91
CA ALA A 290 -3.36 -5.54 11.20
C ALA A 290 -3.52 -4.81 9.86
N ALA A 291 -3.02 -3.58 9.72
CA ALA A 291 -3.02 -2.84 8.45
C ALA A 291 -2.23 -3.51 7.32
N ALA A 292 -1.35 -4.45 7.62
CA ALA A 292 -0.65 -5.25 6.61
C ALA A 292 -1.48 -6.44 6.10
N ILE A 293 -2.53 -6.85 6.82
CA ILE A 293 -3.36 -8.03 6.48
C ILE A 293 -4.64 -7.59 5.76
N PRO A 294 -5.08 -8.24 4.66
CA PRO A 294 -6.29 -7.88 3.90
C PRO A 294 -7.62 -7.83 4.70
N VAL A 295 -8.57 -6.93 4.35
CA VAL A 295 -9.79 -6.72 5.18
C VAL A 295 -10.62 -7.99 5.21
N PRO A 296 -10.86 -8.66 4.07
CA PRO A 296 -11.64 -9.89 4.07
C PRO A 296 -11.06 -10.96 5.00
N MET A 297 -9.73 -11.00 5.13
CA MET A 297 -9.02 -11.90 6.03
C MET A 297 -9.20 -11.48 7.49
N LEU A 298 -9.05 -10.19 7.82
CA LEU A 298 -9.32 -9.67 9.16
C LEU A 298 -10.77 -9.93 9.60
N MET A 299 -11.75 -9.70 8.72
CA MET A 299 -13.16 -9.97 8.99
C MET A 299 -13.44 -11.46 9.17
N SER A 300 -12.76 -12.32 8.39
CA SER A 300 -12.86 -13.78 8.53
C SER A 300 -12.28 -14.25 9.87
N LEU A 301 -11.16 -13.66 10.31
CA LEU A 301 -10.58 -13.93 11.63
C LEU A 301 -11.51 -13.45 12.75
N LEU A 302 -12.08 -12.26 12.62
CA LEU A 302 -13.06 -11.71 13.57
C LEU A 302 -14.29 -12.61 13.74
N GLY A 303 -14.77 -13.23 12.66
CA GLY A 303 -15.89 -14.17 12.72
C GLY A 303 -15.52 -15.58 13.21
N ALA A 304 -14.23 -15.95 13.18
CA ALA A 304 -13.77 -17.29 13.52
C ALA A 304 -13.33 -17.44 14.99
N TYR A 305 -12.94 -16.34 15.65
CA TYR A 305 -12.39 -16.36 17.00
C TYR A 305 -13.27 -15.53 17.95
N PRO A 306 -13.41 -15.95 19.22
CA PRO A 306 -14.30 -15.29 20.17
C PRO A 306 -13.83 -13.88 20.53
N ASN A 307 -12.54 -13.72 20.85
CA ASN A 307 -11.94 -12.47 21.28
C ASN A 307 -10.75 -12.13 20.39
N VAL A 308 -10.78 -10.94 19.79
CA VAL A 308 -9.71 -10.50 18.87
C VAL A 308 -9.21 -9.11 19.25
N VAL A 309 -7.89 -8.97 19.36
CA VAL A 309 -7.19 -7.70 19.57
C VAL A 309 -6.42 -7.34 18.31
N PHE A 310 -6.86 -6.30 17.61
CA PHE A 310 -6.16 -5.75 16.45
C PHE A 310 -5.21 -4.64 16.88
N SER A 311 -3.92 -4.80 16.63
CA SER A 311 -2.88 -3.79 16.79
C SER A 311 -2.48 -3.25 15.42
N SER A 312 -2.47 -1.93 15.23
CA SER A 312 -2.10 -1.31 13.96
C SER A 312 -1.25 -0.05 14.12
N THR A 313 -0.30 0.14 13.20
CA THR A 313 0.47 1.39 13.10
C THR A 313 -0.29 2.44 12.30
N LEU A 314 -0.61 3.58 12.92
CA LEU A 314 -1.25 4.72 12.24
C LEU A 314 -0.22 5.52 11.43
N ILE A 315 0.84 6.01 12.08
CA ILE A 315 1.88 6.81 11.42
C ILE A 315 3.21 6.06 11.45
N GLY A 316 3.76 5.79 10.26
CA GLY A 316 5.05 5.11 10.10
C GLY A 316 5.56 5.13 8.67
N TYR A 317 6.87 4.96 8.51
CA TYR A 317 7.54 4.99 7.21
C TYR A 317 7.39 3.69 6.40
N GLU A 318 6.96 2.60 7.03
CA GLU A 318 6.78 1.29 6.37
C GLU A 318 5.52 1.22 5.48
N GLY A 319 4.73 2.30 5.46
CA GLY A 319 3.61 2.46 4.55
C GLY A 319 2.40 1.58 4.83
N ASN A 320 2.23 1.12 6.07
CA ASN A 320 1.09 0.31 6.49
C ASN A 320 -0.18 1.17 6.61
N GLY A 321 -0.93 1.26 5.50
CA GLY A 321 -2.39 1.33 5.46
C GLY A 321 -3.13 2.31 6.39
N ARG A 322 -2.79 3.60 6.41
CA ARG A 322 -3.63 4.62 7.09
C ARG A 322 -5.07 4.65 6.59
N GLY A 323 -5.24 4.80 5.27
CA GLY A 323 -6.57 4.79 4.65
C GLY A 323 -7.33 3.48 4.88
N TYR A 324 -6.57 2.39 5.06
CA TYR A 324 -7.09 1.05 5.32
C TYR A 324 -7.50 0.84 6.78
N THR A 325 -6.70 1.28 7.75
CA THR A 325 -7.03 1.24 9.18
C THR A 325 -8.32 2.02 9.44
N LEU A 326 -8.50 3.17 8.78
CA LEU A 326 -9.73 3.95 8.88
C LEU A 326 -10.96 3.22 8.30
N ARG A 327 -10.82 2.47 7.21
CA ARG A 327 -11.93 1.67 6.63
C ARG A 327 -12.28 0.48 7.52
N PHE A 328 -11.28 -0.26 7.97
CA PHE A 328 -11.47 -1.41 8.85
C PHE A 328 -12.05 -0.97 10.20
N ALA A 329 -11.50 0.09 10.80
CA ALA A 329 -12.03 0.67 12.03
C ALA A 329 -13.51 1.00 11.87
N ARG A 330 -13.89 1.81 10.87
CA ARG A 330 -15.30 2.17 10.57
C ARG A 330 -16.19 0.94 10.43
N GLN A 331 -15.74 -0.08 9.70
CA GLN A 331 -16.50 -1.31 9.54
C GLN A 331 -16.71 -2.02 10.89
N LEU A 332 -15.67 -2.10 11.71
CA LEU A 332 -15.73 -2.66 13.07
C LEU A 332 -16.65 -1.82 13.97
N GLU A 333 -16.70 -0.50 13.80
CA GLU A 333 -17.60 0.36 14.59
C GLU A 333 -19.07 0.07 14.30
N HIS A 334 -19.39 -0.20 13.04
CA HIS A 334 -20.74 -0.51 12.61
C HIS A 334 -21.17 -1.93 13.00
N THR A 335 -20.26 -2.92 12.96
CA THR A 335 -20.60 -4.32 13.24
C THR A 335 -20.49 -4.69 14.73
N HIS A 336 -19.60 -4.03 15.49
CA HIS A 336 -19.34 -4.32 16.91
C HIS A 336 -19.35 -3.04 17.75
N PRO A 337 -20.53 -2.56 18.20
CA PRO A 337 -20.62 -1.36 19.02
C PRO A 337 -19.95 -1.50 20.40
N GLN A 338 -19.85 -2.71 20.94
CA GLN A 338 -19.20 -3.01 22.24
C GLN A 338 -17.66 -3.12 22.16
N ARG A 339 -17.03 -2.64 21.07
CA ARG A 339 -15.57 -2.68 20.92
C ARG A 339 -14.86 -1.81 21.96
N LEU A 340 -13.65 -2.20 22.33
CA LEU A 340 -12.72 -1.30 23.03
C LEU A 340 -11.77 -0.67 22.01
N THR A 341 -11.61 0.64 22.02
CA THR A 341 -10.62 1.34 21.19
C THR A 341 -9.62 2.03 22.10
N LEU A 342 -8.34 1.71 21.92
CA LEU A 342 -7.23 2.29 22.67
C LEU A 342 -6.26 2.94 21.70
N SER A 343 -5.68 4.07 22.11
CA SER A 343 -4.58 4.69 21.38
C SER A 343 -3.38 4.93 22.27
N LEU A 344 -2.18 4.69 21.73
CA LEU A 344 -0.92 5.04 22.39
C LEU A 344 -0.26 6.19 21.63
N SER A 345 -0.02 7.28 22.35
CA SER A 345 0.57 8.50 21.85
C SER A 345 2.00 8.69 22.35
N GLN A 346 2.29 8.18 23.56
CA GLN A 346 3.55 8.42 24.27
C GLN A 346 4.70 7.58 23.69
N PRO A 347 5.78 8.20 23.20
CA PRO A 347 6.95 7.45 22.75
C PRO A 347 7.65 6.75 23.91
N ILE A 348 8.10 5.51 23.70
CA ILE A 348 8.82 4.73 24.71
C ILE A 348 10.33 4.64 24.45
N ARG A 349 10.78 5.03 23.27
CA ARG A 349 12.21 4.98 22.89
C ARG A 349 12.93 6.28 23.21
N TYR A 350 12.22 7.39 23.19
CA TYR A 350 12.69 8.77 23.40
C TYR A 350 11.54 9.57 24.03
N SER A 351 11.79 10.80 24.45
CA SER A 351 10.78 11.64 25.09
C SER A 351 9.92 12.41 24.08
N GLU A 352 8.76 12.88 24.53
CA GLU A 352 7.86 13.72 23.74
C GLU A 352 8.56 15.03 23.34
N GLY A 353 8.28 15.53 22.13
CA GLY A 353 8.98 16.71 21.59
C GLY A 353 10.35 16.42 20.96
N ASP A 354 10.64 15.14 20.68
CA ASP A 354 11.86 14.69 19.99
C ASP A 354 12.05 15.44 18.65
N PRO A 355 13.12 16.26 18.51
CA PRO A 355 13.29 17.10 17.32
C PRO A 355 13.63 16.28 16.08
N LEU A 356 14.33 15.15 16.21
CA LEU A 356 14.56 14.23 15.10
C LEU A 356 13.24 13.64 14.58
N GLU A 357 12.36 13.15 15.47
CA GLU A 357 11.04 12.65 15.06
C GLU A 357 10.25 13.73 14.33
N ALA A 358 10.11 14.92 14.92
CA ALA A 358 9.39 16.04 14.31
C ALA A 358 9.94 16.38 12.91
N ARG A 359 11.28 16.40 12.77
CA ARG A 359 11.94 16.73 11.50
C ARG A 359 11.67 15.67 10.43
N LEU A 360 11.77 14.39 10.78
CA LEU A 360 11.50 13.31 9.83
C LEU A 360 10.04 13.26 9.41
N ARG A 361 9.11 13.54 10.33
CA ARG A 361 7.68 13.62 10.00
C ARG A 361 7.40 14.73 9.00
N GLN A 362 8.04 15.89 9.14
CA GLN A 362 7.96 16.99 8.18
C GLN A 362 8.63 16.64 6.83
N LEU A 363 9.87 16.15 6.86
CA LEU A 363 10.65 15.82 5.65
C LEU A 363 9.97 14.75 4.79
N PHE A 364 9.33 13.77 5.40
CA PHE A 364 8.61 12.70 4.70
C PHE A 364 7.09 12.94 4.56
N ALA A 365 6.60 14.12 4.93
CA ALA A 365 5.17 14.48 4.93
C ALA A 365 4.30 13.43 5.65
N LEU A 366 4.80 12.87 6.75
CA LEU A 366 4.06 11.87 7.53
C LEU A 366 2.86 12.50 8.22
N ASP A 367 2.92 13.75 8.65
CA ASP A 367 1.78 14.42 9.29
C ASP A 367 0.87 15.13 8.27
N CYS A 368 0.88 14.68 7.01
CA CYS A 368 -0.08 15.18 6.04
C CYS A 368 -1.52 14.93 6.52
N ASP A 369 -2.30 16.01 6.56
CA ASP A 369 -3.68 15.97 6.98
C ASP A 369 -4.58 16.51 5.87
N TYR A 370 -5.75 15.90 5.76
CA TYR A 370 -6.76 16.29 4.81
C TYR A 370 -7.66 17.36 5.42
N GLN A 371 -7.57 18.58 4.90
CA GLN A 371 -8.48 19.64 5.28
C GLN A 371 -9.83 19.48 4.59
N HIS A 372 -10.90 19.46 5.37
CA HIS A 372 -12.26 19.39 4.85
C HIS A 372 -12.70 20.75 4.31
N PRO A 373 -13.33 20.82 3.11
CA PRO A 373 -13.87 22.07 2.63
C PRO A 373 -15.02 22.56 3.52
N PRO A 374 -15.16 23.87 3.75
CA PRO A 374 -16.21 24.44 4.59
C PRO A 374 -17.62 24.17 4.04
N SER A 375 -17.76 24.01 2.72
CA SER A 375 -19.03 23.67 2.06
C SER A 375 -18.84 22.53 1.05
N PRO A 376 -19.23 21.28 1.40
CA PRO A 376 -19.00 20.10 0.55
C PRO A 376 -19.74 20.13 -0.80
N SER A 377 -20.74 21.00 -0.94
CA SER A 377 -21.58 21.13 -2.13
C SER A 377 -21.13 22.25 -3.08
N ALA A 378 -20.00 22.92 -2.81
CA ALA A 378 -19.49 23.97 -3.68
C ALA A 378 -19.08 23.43 -5.07
N PRO A 379 -19.14 24.23 -6.14
CA PRO A 379 -18.66 23.81 -7.45
C PRO A 379 -17.15 23.52 -7.42
N CYS A 380 -16.75 22.46 -8.12
CA CYS A 380 -15.34 22.09 -8.24
C CYS A 380 -14.65 22.89 -9.35
N THR A 381 -13.45 23.39 -9.08
CA THR A 381 -12.50 23.85 -10.11
C THR A 381 -11.48 22.76 -10.37
N PHE A 382 -11.02 22.63 -11.62
CA PHE A 382 -10.05 21.63 -12.04
C PHE A 382 -8.77 22.31 -12.53
N GLU A 383 -7.61 21.84 -12.09
CA GLU A 383 -6.31 22.40 -12.46
C GLU A 383 -5.26 21.32 -12.64
N SER A 384 -4.19 21.64 -13.39
CA SER A 384 -2.99 20.83 -13.46
C SER A 384 -1.94 21.33 -12.49
N CYS A 385 -1.13 20.42 -11.96
CA CYS A 385 -0.05 20.71 -11.02
C CYS A 385 1.19 19.88 -11.38
N SER A 386 2.38 20.38 -11.05
CA SER A 386 3.65 19.68 -11.21
C SER A 386 4.31 19.38 -9.87
N GLY A 387 5.23 18.40 -9.86
CA GLY A 387 6.05 18.12 -8.69
C GLY A 387 6.87 19.33 -8.22
N THR A 388 7.31 20.19 -9.14
CA THR A 388 7.99 21.45 -8.81
C THR A 388 7.10 22.45 -8.09
N GLN A 389 5.84 22.59 -8.52
CA GLN A 389 4.87 23.46 -7.85
C GLN A 389 4.55 22.93 -6.45
N LEU A 390 4.35 21.62 -6.30
CA LEU A 390 4.13 20.99 -4.99
C LEU A 390 5.33 21.14 -4.06
N ALA A 391 6.56 21.08 -4.57
CA ALA A 391 7.76 21.19 -3.73
C ALA A 391 7.89 22.55 -3.02
N VAL A 392 7.27 23.60 -3.55
CA VAL A 392 7.27 24.96 -2.98
C VAL A 392 5.99 25.30 -2.19
N ASP A 393 4.91 24.55 -2.37
CA ASP A 393 3.62 24.73 -1.70
C ASP A 393 3.31 23.54 -0.78
N GLU A 394 3.68 23.66 0.51
CA GLU A 394 3.45 22.61 1.51
C GLU A 394 1.97 22.36 1.79
N ASP A 395 1.11 23.38 1.68
CA ASP A 395 -0.30 23.20 2.01
C ASP A 395 -0.99 22.33 0.95
N THR A 396 -0.77 22.66 -0.33
CA THR A 396 -1.26 21.82 -1.43
C THR A 396 -0.61 20.43 -1.40
N LEU A 397 0.71 20.33 -1.16
CA LEU A 397 1.41 19.04 -1.08
C LEU A 397 0.84 18.17 0.03
N SER A 398 0.62 18.73 1.22
CA SER A 398 0.04 18.03 2.36
C SER A 398 -1.34 17.48 2.01
N GLN A 399 -2.24 18.30 1.47
CA GLN A 399 -3.60 17.86 1.09
C GLN A 399 -3.57 16.79 -0.02
N VAL A 400 -2.74 16.97 -1.05
CA VAL A 400 -2.57 16.00 -2.14
C VAL A 400 -2.05 14.67 -1.62
N PHE A 401 -0.98 14.68 -0.83
CA PHE A 401 -0.37 13.46 -0.32
C PHE A 401 -1.30 12.76 0.69
N ALA A 402 -2.00 13.52 1.54
CA ALA A 402 -3.03 13.00 2.45
C ALA A 402 -4.13 12.25 1.68
N LEU A 403 -4.66 12.83 0.59
CA LEU A 403 -5.65 12.16 -0.27
C LEU A 403 -5.12 10.87 -0.89
N LEU A 404 -3.88 10.87 -1.38
CA LEU A 404 -3.24 9.69 -1.95
C LEU A 404 -3.02 8.58 -0.91
N VAL A 405 -2.70 8.97 0.34
CA VAL A 405 -2.56 8.05 1.48
C VAL A 405 -3.91 7.48 1.92
N LEU A 406 -4.98 8.29 1.94
CA LEU A 406 -6.33 7.85 2.31
C LEU A 406 -6.94 6.87 1.31
N ALA A 407 -6.63 7.02 0.03
CA ALA A 407 -7.21 6.18 -1.03
C ALA A 407 -6.47 4.86 -1.25
N HIS A 408 -5.22 4.71 -0.78
CA HIS A 408 -4.37 3.58 -1.13
C HIS A 408 -4.00 2.70 0.07
N TYR A 409 -3.89 1.39 -0.18
CA TYR A 409 -3.63 0.36 0.82
C TYR A 409 -2.21 0.42 1.40
N GLN A 410 -1.24 0.84 0.60
CA GLN A 410 0.15 1.03 1.03
C GLN A 410 0.73 2.31 0.45
N THR A 411 1.13 3.26 1.29
CA THR A 411 1.82 4.46 0.82
C THR A 411 3.11 4.61 1.59
N SER A 412 4.24 4.50 0.91
CA SER A 412 5.56 4.59 1.54
C SER A 412 6.16 5.99 1.39
N VAL A 413 7.22 6.29 2.15
CA VAL A 413 7.90 7.59 2.01
C VAL A 413 8.63 7.73 0.66
N ASN A 414 8.87 6.61 -0.03
CA ASN A 414 9.34 6.62 -1.41
C ASN A 414 8.29 7.15 -2.40
N ASP A 415 7.00 7.02 -2.09
CA ASP A 415 5.92 7.46 -2.99
C ASP A 415 5.94 8.99 -3.13
N LEU A 416 6.27 9.72 -2.05
CA LEU A 416 6.46 11.16 -2.08
C LEU A 416 7.63 11.55 -3.00
N ARG A 417 8.74 10.81 -2.91
CA ARG A 417 9.89 11.03 -3.79
C ARG A 417 9.51 10.81 -5.26
N GLN A 418 8.82 9.71 -5.55
CA GLN A 418 8.36 9.40 -6.90
C GLN A 418 7.34 10.40 -7.44
N LEU A 419 6.46 10.94 -6.57
CA LEU A 419 5.48 11.96 -6.92
C LEU A 419 6.17 13.25 -7.40
N LEU A 420 7.18 13.72 -6.67
CA LEU A 420 7.83 15.00 -6.92
C LEU A 420 8.85 14.95 -8.06
N ASP A 421 9.62 13.86 -8.19
CA ASP A 421 10.80 13.84 -9.07
C ASP A 421 10.57 13.28 -10.47
N SER A 422 9.53 12.47 -10.72
CA SER A 422 9.35 11.85 -12.05
C SER A 422 8.77 12.85 -13.06
N PRO A 423 9.49 13.20 -14.15
CA PRO A 423 9.05 14.22 -15.13
C PRO A 423 7.82 13.80 -15.95
N HIS A 424 7.59 12.50 -16.07
CA HIS A 424 6.44 11.92 -16.79
C HIS A 424 5.17 11.85 -15.94
N ASN A 425 5.23 12.28 -14.68
CA ASN A 425 4.02 12.46 -13.89
C ASN A 425 3.18 13.61 -14.45
N ARG A 426 1.87 13.42 -14.45
CA ARG A 426 0.87 14.45 -14.74
C ARG A 426 -0.13 14.43 -13.59
N LEU A 427 -0.20 15.52 -12.84
CA LEU A 427 -1.05 15.63 -11.67
C LEU A 427 -2.18 16.60 -11.97
N TYR A 428 -3.41 16.17 -11.68
CA TYR A 428 -4.61 16.98 -11.83
C TYR A 428 -5.37 17.01 -10.51
N LEU A 429 -5.83 18.19 -10.13
CA LEU A 429 -6.51 18.44 -8.86
C LEU A 429 -7.94 18.93 -9.12
N ALA A 430 -8.85 18.55 -8.25
CA ALA A 430 -10.14 19.21 -8.10
C ALA A 430 -10.15 19.98 -6.77
N ARG A 431 -10.54 21.26 -6.80
CA ARG A 431 -10.67 22.09 -5.60
C ARG A 431 -12.08 22.57 -5.36
N GLN A 432 -12.46 22.69 -4.09
CA GLN A 432 -13.66 23.38 -3.62
C GLN A 432 -13.23 24.43 -2.60
N GLN A 433 -13.52 25.71 -2.87
CA GLN A 433 -13.17 26.83 -1.98
C GLN A 433 -11.69 26.85 -1.54
N GLY A 434 -10.78 26.46 -2.44
CA GLY A 434 -9.33 26.41 -2.17
C GLY A 434 -8.83 25.08 -1.60
N CYS A 435 -9.68 24.25 -1.00
CA CYS A 435 -9.30 22.91 -0.51
C CYS A 435 -9.27 21.90 -1.65
N VAL A 436 -8.26 21.04 -1.69
CA VAL A 436 -8.18 19.92 -2.63
C VAL A 436 -9.20 18.86 -2.21
N VAL A 437 -10.06 18.38 -3.12
CA VAL A 437 -11.08 17.37 -2.83
C VAL A 437 -10.91 16.09 -3.65
N ALA A 438 -10.19 16.19 -4.77
CA ALA A 438 -9.78 15.02 -5.53
C ALA A 438 -8.43 15.24 -6.20
N VAL A 439 -7.72 14.13 -6.42
CA VAL A 439 -6.43 14.09 -7.11
C VAL A 439 -6.41 12.95 -8.10
N CYS A 440 -5.86 13.21 -9.29
CA CYS A 440 -5.61 12.21 -10.32
C CYS A 440 -4.14 12.30 -10.75
N LEU A 441 -3.38 11.25 -10.44
CA LEU A 441 -1.98 11.08 -10.81
C LEU A 441 -1.89 10.13 -12.01
N LEU A 442 -1.45 10.65 -13.15
CA LEU A 442 -1.12 9.87 -14.34
C LEU A 442 0.39 9.81 -14.55
N LYS A 443 0.84 8.77 -15.22
CA LYS A 443 2.21 8.61 -15.69
C LYS A 443 2.23 8.33 -17.18
N LEU A 444 3.04 9.06 -17.93
CA LEU A 444 3.28 8.79 -19.34
C LEU A 444 4.18 7.55 -19.51
N GLU A 445 3.80 6.66 -20.41
CA GLU A 445 4.45 5.37 -20.66
C GLU A 445 4.52 5.07 -22.18
N GLY A 446 5.28 4.02 -22.55
CA GLY A 446 5.56 3.67 -23.95
C GLY A 446 6.66 4.51 -24.62
N GLU A 447 6.53 4.71 -25.94
CA GLU A 447 7.50 5.42 -26.80
C GLU A 447 8.89 4.76 -26.84
N PHE A 448 8.91 3.42 -26.82
CA PHE A 448 10.14 2.66 -26.96
C PHE A 448 10.61 2.61 -28.42
N ASP A 449 11.93 2.53 -28.62
CA ASP A 449 12.51 2.25 -29.93
C ASP A 449 12.10 0.86 -30.44
N ILE A 450 12.29 0.63 -31.75
CA ILE A 450 11.86 -0.60 -32.42
C ILE A 450 12.56 -1.82 -31.80
N GLU A 451 13.88 -1.75 -31.61
CA GLU A 451 14.68 -2.87 -31.13
C GLU A 451 14.28 -3.31 -29.72
N LEU A 452 14.15 -2.36 -28.80
CA LEU A 452 13.75 -2.61 -27.43
C LEU A 452 12.31 -3.09 -27.35
N SER A 453 11.41 -2.55 -28.19
CA SER A 453 10.02 -3.00 -28.27
C SER A 453 9.89 -4.48 -28.62
N HIS A 454 10.70 -4.97 -29.56
CA HIS A 454 10.76 -6.41 -29.89
C HIS A 454 11.26 -7.24 -28.70
N LYS A 455 12.29 -6.78 -27.99
CA LYS A 455 12.82 -7.47 -26.80
C LYS A 455 11.82 -7.48 -25.63
N ILE A 456 11.04 -6.40 -25.47
CA ILE A 456 9.96 -6.32 -24.47
C ILE A 456 8.84 -7.30 -24.82
N ALA A 457 8.38 -7.33 -26.07
CA ALA A 457 7.33 -8.23 -26.53
C ALA A 457 7.73 -9.71 -26.37
N ALA A 458 9.01 -10.03 -26.62
CA ALA A 458 9.60 -11.35 -26.37
C ALA A 458 9.88 -11.64 -24.88
N ALA A 459 9.58 -10.70 -23.97
CA ALA A 459 9.85 -10.79 -22.53
C ALA A 459 11.33 -11.01 -22.13
N THR A 460 12.28 -10.70 -23.02
CA THR A 460 13.73 -10.84 -22.78
C THR A 460 14.35 -9.59 -22.15
N ARG A 461 13.68 -8.44 -22.27
CA ARG A 461 14.06 -7.18 -21.59
C ARG A 461 12.87 -6.60 -20.83
N ARG A 462 13.18 -5.97 -19.69
CA ARG A 462 12.21 -5.27 -18.83
C ARG A 462 12.80 -3.93 -18.37
N PRO A 463 12.61 -2.85 -19.14
CA PRO A 463 13.06 -1.51 -18.73
C PRO A 463 12.39 -1.04 -17.43
N ALA A 464 13.02 -0.11 -16.73
CA ALA A 464 12.46 0.52 -15.55
C ALA A 464 11.23 1.38 -15.92
N GLY A 465 10.14 1.29 -15.15
CA GLY A 465 8.90 2.03 -15.43
C GLY A 465 8.03 1.40 -16.53
N HIS A 466 7.17 2.18 -17.18
CA HIS A 466 6.33 1.76 -18.33
C HIS A 466 5.55 0.44 -18.16
N LEU A 467 4.96 0.23 -16.97
CA LEU A 467 4.27 -1.03 -16.64
C LEU A 467 3.20 -1.38 -17.69
N MET A 468 2.33 -0.45 -18.05
CA MET A 468 1.22 -0.65 -18.98
C MET A 468 1.75 -1.03 -20.37
N ALA A 469 2.66 -0.23 -20.93
CA ALA A 469 3.18 -0.44 -22.28
C ALA A 469 3.90 -1.80 -22.41
N GLN A 470 4.71 -2.17 -21.42
CA GLN A 470 5.39 -3.47 -21.41
C GLN A 470 4.40 -4.64 -21.31
N GLN A 471 3.39 -4.53 -20.44
CA GLN A 471 2.39 -5.58 -20.26
C GLN A 471 1.52 -5.76 -21.50
N LEU A 472 1.10 -4.67 -22.13
CA LEU A 472 0.31 -4.71 -23.37
C LEU A 472 1.07 -5.41 -24.50
N ALA A 473 2.35 -5.07 -24.71
CA ALA A 473 3.17 -5.71 -25.73
C ALA A 473 3.34 -7.22 -25.48
N GLN A 474 3.51 -7.64 -24.23
CA GLN A 474 3.69 -9.04 -23.84
C GLN A 474 2.41 -9.88 -23.91
N LEU A 475 1.22 -9.27 -23.80
CA LEU A 475 -0.05 -9.99 -23.80
C LEU A 475 -0.32 -10.70 -25.13
N THR A 476 0.00 -10.05 -26.25
CA THR A 476 -0.22 -10.57 -27.60
C THR A 476 1.09 -10.74 -28.38
N GLY A 477 2.23 -10.53 -27.75
CA GLY A 477 3.54 -10.51 -28.42
C GLY A 477 3.67 -9.39 -29.47
N ASN A 478 2.89 -8.31 -29.37
CA ASN A 478 2.88 -7.22 -30.33
C ASN A 478 3.81 -6.07 -29.89
N PRO A 479 4.99 -5.90 -30.53
CA PRO A 479 5.93 -4.84 -30.17
C PRO A 479 5.40 -3.43 -30.47
N GLU A 480 4.46 -3.24 -31.40
CA GLU A 480 3.92 -1.92 -31.72
C GLU A 480 3.23 -1.27 -30.52
N LEU A 481 2.62 -2.07 -29.62
CA LEU A 481 1.96 -1.56 -28.41
C LEU A 481 2.95 -0.90 -27.43
N ALA A 482 4.21 -1.34 -27.42
CA ALA A 482 5.28 -0.73 -26.63
C ALA A 482 5.77 0.60 -27.24
N GLN A 483 5.66 0.75 -28.57
CA GLN A 483 6.03 1.98 -29.28
C GLN A 483 4.99 3.09 -29.10
N ARG A 484 3.73 2.74 -28.86
CA ARG A 484 2.64 3.72 -28.64
C ARG A 484 2.80 4.48 -27.34
N ARG A 485 2.39 5.74 -27.32
CA ARG A 485 2.45 6.59 -26.14
C ARG A 485 1.17 6.41 -25.32
N GLY A 486 1.30 6.03 -24.06
CA GLY A 486 0.16 5.80 -23.17
C GLY A 486 0.19 6.72 -21.96
N ALA A 487 -0.98 6.99 -21.38
CA ALA A 487 -1.09 7.58 -20.05
C ALA A 487 -1.73 6.56 -19.09
N ARG A 488 -0.96 6.08 -18.12
CA ARG A 488 -1.49 5.22 -17.07
C ARG A 488 -1.97 6.08 -15.90
N VAL A 489 -3.25 5.97 -15.54
CA VAL A 489 -3.75 6.47 -14.27
C VAL A 489 -3.17 5.60 -13.16
N VAL A 490 -2.21 6.17 -12.42
CA VAL A 490 -1.51 5.52 -11.31
C VAL A 490 -2.40 5.52 -10.08
N ARG A 491 -3.01 6.68 -9.76
CA ARG A 491 -3.96 6.82 -8.66
C ARG A 491 -5.02 7.88 -9.02
N ILE A 492 -6.25 7.60 -8.64
CA ILE A 492 -7.32 8.59 -8.59
C ILE A 492 -7.98 8.49 -7.21
N ALA A 493 -8.05 9.60 -6.49
CA ALA A 493 -8.54 9.65 -5.12
C ALA A 493 -9.55 10.80 -4.99
N VAL A 494 -10.67 10.51 -4.34
CA VAL A 494 -11.68 11.49 -3.94
C VAL A 494 -11.85 11.36 -2.43
N SER A 495 -11.88 12.49 -1.75
CA SER A 495 -12.10 12.57 -0.30
C SER A 495 -13.38 11.82 0.11
N PRO A 496 -13.36 11.06 1.22
CA PRO A 496 -14.46 10.16 1.57
C PRO A 496 -15.86 10.82 1.68
N GLN A 497 -15.93 12.08 2.13
CA GLN A 497 -17.20 12.80 2.30
C GLN A 497 -17.81 13.28 0.97
N GLN A 498 -17.00 13.36 -0.09
CA GLN A 498 -17.41 13.84 -1.42
C GLN A 498 -17.50 12.70 -2.44
N GLN A 499 -17.34 11.45 -2.01
CA GLN A 499 -17.60 10.28 -2.84
C GLN A 499 -19.08 10.20 -3.24
N GLY A 500 -19.36 9.58 -4.37
CA GLY A 500 -20.72 9.48 -4.92
C GLY A 500 -21.21 10.74 -5.64
N GLN A 501 -20.48 11.86 -5.61
CA GLN A 501 -20.87 13.12 -6.27
C GLN A 501 -20.29 13.30 -7.69
N LEU A 502 -19.83 12.22 -8.32
CA LEU A 502 -19.22 12.22 -9.67
C LEU A 502 -17.94 13.08 -9.85
N ILE A 503 -17.37 13.63 -8.78
CA ILE A 503 -16.14 14.45 -8.84
C ILE A 503 -14.97 13.68 -9.48
N GLY A 504 -14.76 12.42 -9.08
CA GLY A 504 -13.72 11.57 -9.68
C GLY A 504 -13.94 11.36 -11.19
N SER A 505 -15.21 11.20 -11.61
CA SER A 505 -15.58 11.08 -13.02
C SER A 505 -15.38 12.39 -13.81
N GLN A 506 -15.56 13.54 -13.18
CA GLN A 506 -15.29 14.84 -13.80
C GLN A 506 -13.77 15.09 -13.91
N LEU A 507 -13.02 14.79 -12.84
CA LEU A 507 -11.56 14.93 -12.82
C LEU A 507 -10.88 14.00 -13.82
N LEU A 508 -11.33 12.75 -13.95
CA LEU A 508 -10.80 11.82 -14.96
C LEU A 508 -11.03 12.37 -16.37
N ARG A 509 -12.24 12.84 -16.69
CA ARG A 509 -12.54 13.44 -18.00
C ARG A 509 -11.70 14.67 -18.28
N PHE A 510 -11.50 15.53 -17.27
CA PHE A 510 -10.61 16.68 -17.40
C PHE A 510 -9.18 16.26 -17.71
N ALA A 511 -8.63 15.30 -16.95
CA ALA A 511 -7.29 14.76 -17.18
C ALA A 511 -7.14 14.14 -18.57
N GLU A 512 -8.15 13.39 -19.03
CA GLU A 512 -8.17 12.82 -20.37
C GLU A 512 -8.12 13.91 -21.44
N GLN A 513 -8.98 14.93 -21.33
CA GLN A 513 -9.02 16.06 -22.27
C GLN A 513 -7.68 16.79 -22.40
N GLN A 514 -6.93 16.95 -21.30
CA GLN A 514 -5.61 17.59 -21.31
C GLN A 514 -4.54 16.77 -22.04
N LEU A 515 -4.71 15.45 -22.13
CA LEU A 515 -3.72 14.53 -22.69
C LEU A 515 -4.16 13.87 -24.00
N THR A 516 -5.40 14.07 -24.48
CA THR A 516 -5.95 13.44 -25.69
C THR A 516 -5.03 13.56 -26.90
N ASN A 517 -4.37 14.71 -27.10
CA ASN A 517 -3.49 14.94 -28.25
C ASN A 517 -2.04 14.49 -28.04
N GLN A 518 -1.73 13.94 -26.86
CA GLN A 518 -0.39 13.55 -26.45
C GLN A 518 -0.20 12.05 -26.34
N VAL A 519 -1.28 11.27 -26.28
CA VAL A 519 -1.26 9.81 -26.06
C VAL A 519 -2.20 9.09 -27.01
N ASP A 520 -1.91 7.82 -27.27
CA ASP A 520 -2.72 6.92 -28.08
C ASP A 520 -3.79 6.19 -27.25
N TYR A 521 -3.58 6.08 -25.94
CA TYR A 521 -4.48 5.40 -25.03
C TYR A 521 -4.32 5.87 -23.59
N PHE A 522 -5.38 5.64 -22.81
CA PHE A 522 -5.32 5.65 -21.36
C PHE A 522 -5.39 4.23 -20.80
N GLY A 523 -4.79 4.01 -19.64
CA GLY A 523 -4.88 2.73 -18.94
C GLY A 523 -4.85 2.87 -17.44
N SER A 524 -5.20 1.80 -16.72
CA SER A 524 -4.99 1.71 -15.28
C SER A 524 -4.75 0.27 -14.85
N SER A 525 -4.09 0.11 -13.71
CA SER A 525 -3.85 -1.18 -13.05
C SER A 525 -4.27 -1.04 -11.59
N PHE A 526 -5.23 -1.83 -11.13
CA PHE A 526 -5.79 -1.73 -9.78
C PHE A 526 -6.23 -3.11 -9.26
N GLY A 527 -6.46 -3.23 -7.96
CA GLY A 527 -6.99 -4.46 -7.37
C GLY A 527 -8.43 -4.75 -7.82
N CYS A 528 -8.66 -5.95 -8.33
CA CYS A 528 -9.89 -6.33 -9.02
C CYS A 528 -11.07 -6.43 -8.05
N ASN A 529 -11.90 -5.39 -7.99
CA ASN A 529 -13.20 -5.40 -7.31
C ASN A 529 -14.29 -4.76 -8.17
N ALA A 530 -15.54 -5.14 -7.90
CA ALA A 530 -16.68 -4.79 -8.75
C ALA A 530 -16.94 -3.26 -8.77
N GLN A 531 -16.73 -2.56 -7.65
CA GLN A 531 -16.98 -1.12 -7.56
C GLN A 531 -16.01 -0.32 -8.44
N LEU A 532 -14.71 -0.61 -8.34
CA LEU A 532 -13.71 0.05 -9.19
C LEU A 532 -13.87 -0.36 -10.66
N LEU A 533 -14.14 -1.63 -10.94
CA LEU A 533 -14.36 -2.09 -12.31
C LEU A 533 -15.53 -1.34 -12.98
N ARG A 534 -16.66 -1.17 -12.28
CA ARG A 534 -17.80 -0.36 -12.76
C ARG A 534 -17.39 1.07 -13.09
N PHE A 535 -16.61 1.72 -12.21
CA PHE A 535 -16.12 3.07 -12.45
C PHE A 535 -15.34 3.14 -13.77
N TRP A 536 -14.39 2.23 -13.98
CA TRP A 536 -13.57 2.20 -15.19
C TRP A 536 -14.39 1.86 -16.45
N GLN A 537 -15.27 0.86 -16.38
CA GLN A 537 -16.13 0.48 -17.50
C GLN A 537 -17.12 1.58 -17.89
N HIS A 538 -17.65 2.33 -16.93
CA HIS A 538 -18.49 3.50 -17.19
C HIS A 538 -17.75 4.57 -18.01
N HIS A 539 -16.44 4.73 -17.79
CA HIS A 539 -15.57 5.62 -18.56
C HIS A 539 -14.98 4.98 -19.82
N GLN A 540 -15.55 3.85 -20.26
CA GLN A 540 -15.18 3.11 -21.47
C GLN A 540 -13.80 2.44 -21.41
N TYR A 541 -13.23 2.26 -20.22
CA TYR A 541 -12.04 1.42 -20.04
C TYR A 541 -12.45 -0.05 -20.04
N ARG A 542 -11.66 -0.87 -20.73
CA ARG A 542 -11.97 -2.27 -20.99
C ARG A 542 -10.89 -3.17 -20.40
N PRO A 543 -11.26 -4.24 -19.69
CA PRO A 543 -10.31 -5.16 -19.08
C PRO A 543 -9.56 -5.96 -20.17
N VAL A 544 -8.25 -6.08 -20.02
CA VAL A 544 -7.37 -6.80 -20.96
C VAL A 544 -6.42 -7.77 -20.29
N LYS A 545 -6.23 -7.67 -18.97
CA LYS A 545 -5.41 -8.62 -18.21
C LYS A 545 -5.88 -8.71 -16.77
N LEU A 546 -5.98 -9.93 -16.26
CA LEU A 546 -6.10 -10.21 -14.84
C LEU A 546 -4.81 -10.92 -14.39
N GLY A 547 -4.25 -10.48 -13.27
CA GLY A 547 -3.05 -11.08 -12.69
C GLY A 547 -3.34 -12.47 -12.14
N PHE A 548 -2.32 -13.32 -12.06
CA PHE A 548 -2.42 -14.70 -11.60
C PHE A 548 -2.10 -14.90 -10.11
N LYS A 549 -1.73 -13.82 -9.42
CA LYS A 549 -1.36 -13.84 -8.01
C LYS A 549 -2.06 -12.69 -7.30
N GLN A 550 -2.62 -12.98 -6.14
CA GLN A 550 -3.14 -11.96 -5.24
C GLN A 550 -2.01 -11.08 -4.71
N ASP A 551 -2.27 -9.79 -4.64
CA ASP A 551 -1.40 -8.89 -3.90
C ASP A 551 -1.40 -9.25 -2.41
N LYS A 552 -0.23 -9.25 -1.78
CA LYS A 552 -0.09 -9.67 -0.38
C LYS A 552 -0.77 -8.72 0.59
N ALA A 553 -0.94 -7.46 0.22
CA ALA A 553 -1.49 -6.42 1.08
C ALA A 553 -3.01 -6.31 0.91
N SER A 554 -3.51 -6.29 -0.33
CA SER A 554 -4.96 -6.18 -0.59
C SER A 554 -5.70 -7.51 -0.62
N GLY A 555 -5.01 -8.63 -0.92
CA GLY A 555 -5.64 -9.92 -1.20
C GLY A 555 -6.39 -9.95 -2.54
N GLU A 556 -6.31 -8.89 -3.34
CA GLU A 556 -6.99 -8.76 -4.63
C GLU A 556 -6.03 -9.12 -5.78
N PHE A 557 -6.57 -9.61 -6.89
CA PHE A 557 -5.79 -9.80 -8.13
C PHE A 557 -5.68 -8.48 -8.88
N ALA A 558 -4.53 -8.16 -9.47
CA ALA A 558 -4.37 -6.94 -10.26
C ALA A 558 -5.14 -7.04 -11.60
N LEU A 559 -5.99 -6.07 -11.91
CA LEU A 559 -6.71 -5.95 -13.18
C LEU A 559 -6.15 -4.78 -13.98
N LEU A 560 -5.79 -5.05 -15.24
CA LEU A 560 -5.36 -4.06 -16.22
C LEU A 560 -6.54 -3.68 -17.12
N VAL A 561 -6.82 -2.39 -17.23
CA VAL A 561 -7.87 -1.85 -18.10
C VAL A 561 -7.27 -0.81 -19.05
N ILE A 562 -7.81 -0.73 -20.27
CA ILE A 562 -7.34 0.18 -21.32
C ILE A 562 -8.52 0.89 -22.00
N LYS A 563 -8.31 2.14 -22.38
CA LYS A 563 -9.20 2.94 -23.22
C LYS A 563 -8.39 3.46 -24.41
N PRO A 564 -8.49 2.85 -25.61
CA PRO A 564 -7.84 3.36 -26.80
C PRO A 564 -8.48 4.67 -27.25
N LEU A 565 -7.68 5.64 -27.70
CA LEU A 565 -8.18 6.90 -28.27
C LEU A 565 -8.23 6.88 -29.79
N ASN A 566 -7.41 6.03 -30.39
CA ASN A 566 -7.28 5.93 -31.84
C ASN A 566 -7.24 4.48 -32.30
N LYS A 567 -7.32 4.30 -33.62
CA LYS A 567 -7.37 2.98 -34.26
C LYS A 567 -6.02 2.24 -34.22
N HIS A 568 -4.94 2.87 -33.77
CA HIS A 568 -3.63 2.23 -33.68
C HIS A 568 -3.57 1.17 -32.59
N ILE A 569 -4.50 1.20 -31.63
CA ILE A 569 -4.61 0.20 -30.57
C ILE A 569 -5.84 -0.65 -30.82
N GLN A 570 -5.60 -1.83 -31.38
CA GLN A 570 -6.65 -2.83 -31.59
C GLN A 570 -6.99 -3.50 -30.26
N LEU A 571 -8.16 -3.16 -29.73
CA LEU A 571 -8.63 -3.69 -28.46
C LEU A 571 -9.09 -5.15 -28.55
N GLU A 572 -9.64 -5.56 -29.69
CA GLU A 572 -10.28 -6.87 -29.86
C GLU A 572 -9.34 -8.05 -29.60
N PRO A 573 -8.10 -8.12 -30.13
CA PRO A 573 -7.18 -9.22 -29.82
C PRO A 573 -6.85 -9.33 -28.33
N LEU A 574 -6.68 -8.18 -27.66
CA LEU A 574 -6.39 -8.11 -26.22
C LEU A 574 -7.57 -8.64 -25.40
N GLN A 575 -8.79 -8.22 -25.75
CA GLN A 575 -10.00 -8.66 -25.05
C GLN A 575 -10.35 -10.12 -25.34
N LEU A 576 -10.08 -10.61 -26.54
CA LEU A 576 -10.27 -12.02 -26.88
C LEU A 576 -9.35 -12.91 -26.07
N TRP A 577 -8.07 -12.55 -25.97
CA TRP A 577 -7.14 -13.29 -25.13
C TRP A 577 -7.52 -13.23 -23.65
N PHE A 578 -7.92 -12.05 -23.17
CA PHE A 578 -8.46 -11.88 -21.82
C PHE A 578 -9.65 -12.79 -21.53
N LYS A 579 -10.62 -12.87 -22.46
CA LYS A 579 -11.78 -13.76 -22.37
C LYS A 579 -11.35 -15.21 -22.22
N HIS A 580 -10.45 -15.70 -23.07
CA HIS A 580 -9.96 -17.08 -22.99
C HIS A 580 -9.33 -17.40 -21.63
N LEU A 581 -8.45 -16.51 -21.14
CA LEU A 581 -7.80 -16.67 -19.85
C LEU A 581 -8.81 -16.66 -18.69
N LEU A 582 -9.74 -15.71 -18.69
CA LEU A 582 -10.75 -15.58 -17.64
C LEU A 582 -11.60 -16.85 -17.55
N LEU A 583 -12.16 -17.30 -18.69
CA LEU A 583 -13.03 -18.47 -18.74
C LEU A 583 -12.34 -19.75 -18.26
N ASN A 584 -11.06 -19.93 -18.61
CA ASN A 584 -10.30 -21.10 -18.19
C ASN A 584 -9.96 -21.06 -16.69
N GLN A 585 -9.68 -19.87 -16.14
CA GLN A 585 -9.17 -19.72 -14.78
C GLN A 585 -10.27 -19.48 -13.72
N LEU A 586 -11.53 -19.26 -14.12
CA LEU A 586 -12.66 -19.08 -13.20
C LEU A 586 -12.89 -20.27 -12.28
N SER A 587 -12.66 -21.50 -12.75
CA SER A 587 -12.83 -22.71 -11.94
C SER A 587 -11.63 -23.06 -11.06
N GLU A 588 -10.51 -22.38 -11.26
CA GLU A 588 -9.24 -22.62 -10.56
C GLU A 588 -8.83 -21.38 -9.77
N LEU A 589 -8.00 -20.50 -10.35
CA LEU A 589 -7.42 -19.34 -9.68
C LEU A 589 -8.45 -18.33 -9.18
N TYR A 590 -9.58 -18.18 -9.89
CA TYR A 590 -10.60 -17.17 -9.59
C TYR A 590 -11.90 -17.78 -9.03
N ARG A 591 -11.80 -19.00 -8.47
CA ARG A 591 -12.93 -19.74 -7.92
C ARG A 591 -13.69 -18.95 -6.84
N ASP A 592 -12.98 -18.17 -6.04
CA ASP A 592 -13.57 -17.46 -4.91
C ASP A 592 -14.04 -16.03 -5.26
N PHE A 593 -14.04 -15.65 -6.54
CA PHE A 593 -14.54 -14.34 -6.94
C PHE A 593 -16.01 -14.15 -6.56
N PRO A 594 -16.38 -12.96 -6.04
CA PRO A 594 -17.79 -12.62 -5.83
C PRO A 594 -18.57 -12.67 -7.14
N CYS A 595 -19.82 -13.16 -7.10
CA CYS A 595 -20.68 -13.23 -8.29
C CYS A 595 -20.88 -11.86 -8.94
N THR A 596 -20.94 -10.79 -8.15
CA THR A 596 -21.02 -9.42 -8.64
C THR A 596 -19.81 -9.05 -9.50
N LEU A 597 -18.60 -9.40 -9.06
CA LEU A 597 -17.38 -9.14 -9.82
C LEU A 597 -17.33 -9.94 -11.12
N VAL A 598 -17.68 -11.24 -11.08
CA VAL A 598 -17.73 -12.08 -12.28
C VAL A 598 -18.72 -11.51 -13.30
N THR A 599 -19.90 -11.09 -12.86
CA THR A 599 -20.91 -10.46 -13.72
C THR A 599 -20.37 -9.18 -14.38
N GLU A 600 -19.72 -8.29 -13.61
CA GLU A 600 -19.12 -7.07 -14.17
C GLU A 600 -18.00 -7.37 -15.19
N LEU A 601 -17.19 -8.40 -14.96
CA LEU A 601 -16.15 -8.80 -15.92
C LEU A 601 -16.77 -9.25 -17.25
N TYR A 602 -17.88 -9.99 -17.20
CA TYR A 602 -18.57 -10.54 -18.39
C TYR A 602 -19.19 -9.46 -19.27
N LYS A 603 -19.72 -8.37 -18.69
CA LYS A 603 -20.38 -7.27 -19.42
C LYS A 603 -19.60 -6.70 -20.60
N THR A 604 -18.27 -6.77 -20.52
CA THR A 604 -17.38 -6.09 -21.48
C THR A 604 -16.55 -7.05 -22.31
N LEU A 605 -16.79 -8.37 -22.17
CA LEU A 605 -16.15 -9.38 -22.99
C LEU A 605 -16.67 -9.32 -24.44
N PRO A 606 -15.82 -9.66 -25.42
CA PRO A 606 -16.24 -9.70 -26.81
C PRO A 606 -17.30 -10.79 -26.99
N HIS A 607 -18.29 -10.51 -27.84
CA HIS A 607 -19.39 -11.41 -28.15
C HIS A 607 -19.33 -11.86 -29.61
N TYR A 608 -19.93 -13.02 -29.88
CA TYR A 608 -20.02 -13.66 -31.18
C TYR A 608 -21.43 -14.17 -31.39
N THR A 609 -21.86 -14.25 -32.64
CA THR A 609 -23.14 -14.87 -33.00
C THR A 609 -23.10 -16.36 -32.60
N PRO A 610 -24.06 -16.84 -31.79
CA PRO A 610 -24.19 -18.26 -31.50
C PRO A 610 -24.44 -19.09 -32.76
N ASP A 611 -23.95 -20.32 -32.79
CA ASP A 611 -24.29 -21.27 -33.86
C ASP A 611 -25.81 -21.55 -33.88
N THR A 612 -26.36 -21.73 -35.07
CA THR A 612 -27.76 -22.10 -35.30
C THR A 612 -28.12 -23.39 -34.58
N LEU A 613 -27.18 -24.35 -34.49
CA LEU A 613 -27.37 -25.58 -33.72
C LEU A 613 -27.61 -25.27 -32.23
N LEU A 614 -26.84 -24.34 -31.65
CA LEU A 614 -26.93 -23.97 -30.24
C LEU A 614 -28.28 -23.34 -29.91
N LEU A 615 -28.78 -22.49 -30.81
CA LEU A 615 -30.11 -21.87 -30.68
C LEU A 615 -31.22 -22.91 -30.82
N THR A 616 -31.08 -23.86 -31.76
CA THR A 616 -32.04 -24.94 -31.95
C THR A 616 -32.12 -25.85 -30.71
N GLN A 617 -30.97 -26.16 -30.11
CA GLN A 617 -30.89 -26.91 -28.86
C GLN A 617 -31.52 -26.15 -27.69
N LEU A 618 -31.33 -24.83 -27.60
CA LEU A 618 -31.98 -24.01 -26.58
C LEU A 618 -33.51 -24.05 -26.68
N SER A 619 -34.06 -23.91 -27.89
CA SER A 619 -35.50 -24.02 -28.14
C SER A 619 -36.06 -25.42 -27.85
N TYR A 620 -35.28 -26.47 -28.15
CA TYR A 620 -35.66 -27.83 -27.80
C TYR A 620 -35.61 -28.08 -26.28
N PHE A 621 -34.59 -27.55 -25.58
CA PHE A 621 -34.44 -27.72 -24.14
C PHE A 621 -35.46 -26.93 -23.32
N SER A 622 -35.97 -25.82 -23.86
CA SER A 622 -37.02 -25.03 -23.20
C SER A 622 -38.38 -25.74 -23.16
N SER A 623 -38.61 -26.70 -24.06
CA SER A 623 -39.85 -27.50 -24.17
C SER A 623 -39.70 -28.97 -23.76
N SER A 624 -38.48 -29.41 -23.44
CA SER A 624 -38.17 -30.80 -23.05
C SER A 624 -37.66 -30.91 -21.60
N THR A 625 -37.20 -32.10 -21.19
CA THR A 625 -36.73 -32.38 -19.82
C THR A 625 -35.25 -32.77 -19.76
N PRO A 626 -34.32 -31.91 -20.26
CA PRO A 626 -32.91 -32.25 -20.37
C PRO A 626 -32.24 -32.53 -19.01
N GLY A 627 -31.14 -33.28 -19.07
CA GLY A 627 -30.29 -33.55 -17.91
C GLY A 627 -29.39 -32.38 -17.56
N GLU A 628 -28.96 -32.32 -16.29
CA GLU A 628 -28.10 -31.24 -15.76
C GLU A 628 -26.84 -30.98 -16.60
N GLN A 629 -26.16 -32.04 -17.04
CA GLN A 629 -24.92 -31.93 -17.82
C GLN A 629 -25.15 -31.38 -19.24
N GLN A 630 -26.30 -31.71 -19.85
CA GLN A 630 -26.66 -31.18 -21.17
C GLN A 630 -26.96 -29.68 -21.08
N ILE A 631 -27.69 -29.27 -20.05
CA ILE A 631 -27.96 -27.86 -19.78
C ILE A 631 -26.66 -27.11 -19.48
N ALA A 632 -25.80 -27.68 -18.64
CA ALA A 632 -24.51 -27.09 -18.30
C ALA A 632 -23.66 -26.82 -19.55
N ALA A 633 -23.57 -27.79 -20.46
CA ALA A 633 -22.86 -27.64 -21.73
C ALA A 633 -23.47 -26.53 -22.60
N LEU A 634 -24.80 -26.55 -22.79
CA LEU A 634 -25.52 -25.56 -23.60
C LEU A 634 -25.30 -24.13 -23.06
N ILE A 635 -25.55 -23.91 -21.77
CA ILE A 635 -25.45 -22.59 -21.15
C ILE A 635 -24.00 -22.10 -21.16
N THR A 636 -23.02 -22.99 -20.92
CA THR A 636 -21.59 -22.61 -20.95
C THR A 636 -21.17 -22.16 -22.34
N GLU A 637 -21.56 -22.87 -23.40
CA GLU A 637 -21.27 -22.46 -24.78
C GLU A 637 -22.03 -21.18 -25.17
N LEU A 638 -23.29 -21.02 -24.75
CA LEU A 638 -24.03 -19.78 -24.98
C LEU A 638 -23.35 -18.58 -24.33
N LEU A 639 -22.87 -18.70 -23.08
CA LEU A 639 -22.15 -17.64 -22.39
C LEU A 639 -20.76 -17.38 -22.99
N LYS A 640 -20.12 -18.40 -23.58
CA LYS A 640 -18.91 -18.19 -24.38
C LYS A 640 -19.21 -17.35 -25.61
N CYS A 641 -20.31 -17.58 -26.31
CA CYS A 641 -20.68 -16.74 -27.46
C CYS A 641 -21.17 -15.36 -27.03
N ARG A 642 -22.04 -15.30 -26.02
CA ARG A 642 -22.78 -14.11 -25.58
C ARG A 642 -22.63 -13.89 -24.07
N PRO A 643 -21.47 -13.38 -23.62
CA PRO A 643 -21.20 -13.15 -22.20
C PRO A 643 -22.18 -12.17 -21.54
N ASP A 644 -22.74 -11.24 -22.32
CA ASP A 644 -23.68 -10.22 -21.87
C ASP A 644 -25.04 -10.80 -21.44
N LEU A 645 -25.35 -12.05 -21.81
CA LEU A 645 -26.51 -12.76 -21.27
C LEU A 645 -26.47 -12.85 -19.74
N LEU A 646 -25.28 -13.01 -19.15
CA LEU A 646 -25.14 -13.18 -17.71
C LEU A 646 -25.74 -11.99 -16.93
N ASP A 647 -25.51 -10.76 -17.40
CA ASP A 647 -26.00 -9.55 -16.73
C ASP A 647 -27.52 -9.39 -16.82
N ARG A 648 -28.16 -10.03 -17.80
CA ARG A 648 -29.62 -9.96 -18.03
C ARG A 648 -30.39 -10.98 -17.20
N LEU A 649 -29.73 -12.01 -16.69
CA LEU A 649 -30.36 -13.01 -15.84
C LEU A 649 -30.70 -12.44 -14.46
N SER A 650 -31.71 -13.01 -13.82
CA SER A 650 -32.03 -12.78 -12.41
C SER A 650 -30.84 -13.07 -11.50
N ALA A 651 -30.77 -12.37 -10.36
CA ALA A 651 -29.67 -12.53 -9.40
C ALA A 651 -29.46 -13.99 -8.93
N SER A 652 -30.56 -14.74 -8.79
CA SER A 652 -30.52 -16.17 -8.48
C SER A 652 -29.87 -17.00 -9.60
N SER A 653 -30.22 -16.72 -10.85
CA SER A 653 -29.69 -17.42 -12.02
C SER A 653 -28.25 -17.04 -12.31
N GLN A 654 -27.87 -15.78 -12.10
CA GLN A 654 -26.47 -15.34 -12.12
C GLN A 654 -25.64 -16.14 -11.11
N ALA A 655 -26.09 -16.20 -9.86
CA ALA A 655 -25.37 -16.90 -8.81
C ALA A 655 -25.27 -18.42 -9.09
N LEU A 656 -26.35 -19.03 -9.60
CA LEU A 656 -26.36 -20.42 -10.05
C LEU A 656 -25.32 -20.66 -11.14
N VAL A 657 -25.38 -19.91 -12.25
CA VAL A 657 -24.45 -20.04 -13.38
C VAL A 657 -23.01 -19.86 -12.92
N ILE A 658 -22.73 -18.80 -12.17
CA ILE A 658 -21.38 -18.46 -11.75
C ILE A 658 -20.83 -19.53 -10.79
N ARG A 659 -21.56 -19.90 -9.75
CA ARG A 659 -21.05 -20.80 -8.71
C ARG A 659 -21.00 -22.25 -9.18
N LEU A 660 -22.04 -22.72 -9.88
CA LEU A 660 -22.17 -24.11 -10.31
C LEU A 660 -21.41 -24.37 -11.61
N LEU A 661 -21.59 -23.54 -12.64
CA LEU A 661 -21.09 -23.82 -13.99
C LEU A 661 -19.69 -23.25 -14.23
N LEU A 662 -19.49 -21.97 -13.88
CA LEU A 662 -18.24 -21.26 -14.21
C LEU A 662 -17.14 -21.51 -13.17
N GLN A 663 -17.46 -21.44 -11.87
CA GLN A 663 -16.50 -21.64 -10.77
C GLN A 663 -16.41 -23.10 -10.31
N ARG A 664 -17.40 -23.93 -10.66
CA ARG A 664 -17.45 -25.37 -10.35
C ARG A 664 -17.27 -25.67 -8.85
N HIS A 665 -17.98 -24.94 -8.00
CA HIS A 665 -17.94 -25.18 -6.56
C HIS A 665 -18.48 -26.57 -6.19
N PRO A 666 -17.93 -27.20 -5.14
CA PRO A 666 -18.41 -28.49 -4.67
C PRO A 666 -19.83 -28.38 -4.06
N PRO A 667 -20.61 -29.48 -4.02
CA PRO A 667 -21.99 -29.48 -3.54
C PRO A 667 -22.19 -28.82 -2.17
N LYS A 668 -21.28 -29.06 -1.22
CA LYS A 668 -21.32 -28.48 0.14
C LYS A 668 -21.33 -26.95 0.13
N VAL A 669 -20.58 -26.30 -0.77
CA VAL A 669 -20.56 -24.84 -0.86
C VAL A 669 -21.85 -24.31 -1.50
N LEU A 670 -22.43 -25.07 -2.44
CA LEU A 670 -23.69 -24.71 -3.10
C LEU A 670 -24.90 -24.88 -2.17
N GLU A 671 -24.82 -25.80 -1.21
CA GLU A 671 -25.76 -25.92 -0.08
C GLU A 671 -25.79 -24.64 0.73
N ASP A 672 -24.63 -24.22 1.23
CA ASP A 672 -24.50 -23.05 2.11
C ASP A 672 -24.86 -21.72 1.42
N THR A 673 -24.63 -21.63 0.10
CA THR A 673 -24.76 -20.35 -0.64
C THR A 673 -26.04 -20.22 -1.47
N LEU A 674 -26.59 -21.33 -1.98
CA LEU A 674 -27.74 -21.32 -2.90
C LEU A 674 -28.90 -22.20 -2.42
N ASN A 675 -28.79 -22.85 -1.24
CA ASN A 675 -29.78 -23.81 -0.72
C ASN A 675 -30.07 -24.98 -1.69
N LEU A 676 -29.08 -25.38 -2.51
CA LEU A 676 -29.22 -26.42 -3.53
C LEU A 676 -28.62 -27.77 -3.09
N ALA A 677 -29.15 -28.33 -2.01
CA ALA A 677 -28.65 -29.57 -1.41
C ALA A 677 -28.86 -30.81 -2.30
N THR A 678 -30.07 -30.95 -2.84
CA THR A 678 -30.43 -32.17 -3.55
C THR A 678 -30.18 -32.08 -5.05
N LYS A 679 -29.85 -33.22 -5.67
CA LYS A 679 -29.74 -33.34 -7.13
C LYS A 679 -31.03 -32.90 -7.85
N LYS A 680 -32.21 -33.17 -7.24
CA LYS A 680 -33.51 -32.76 -7.76
C LYS A 680 -33.67 -31.23 -7.78
N GLN A 681 -33.31 -30.55 -6.70
CA GLN A 681 -33.33 -29.08 -6.64
C GLN A 681 -32.40 -28.46 -7.69
N ARG A 682 -31.16 -28.97 -7.84
CA ARG A 682 -30.24 -28.51 -8.89
C ARG A 682 -30.80 -28.69 -10.29
N GLN A 683 -31.39 -29.85 -10.57
CA GLN A 683 -32.00 -30.12 -11.86
C GLN A 683 -33.19 -29.18 -12.16
N THR A 684 -34.04 -28.90 -11.17
CA THR A 684 -35.14 -27.94 -11.32
C THR A 684 -34.62 -26.52 -11.57
N ALA A 685 -33.61 -26.07 -10.81
CA ALA A 685 -33.01 -24.75 -10.99
C ALA A 685 -32.38 -24.60 -12.39
N MET A 686 -31.66 -25.61 -12.85
CA MET A 686 -31.06 -25.64 -14.19
C MET A 686 -32.11 -25.60 -15.31
N ARG A 687 -33.26 -26.26 -15.14
CA ARG A 687 -34.36 -26.18 -16.10
C ARG A 687 -34.98 -24.79 -16.13
N SER A 688 -35.21 -24.17 -14.97
CA SER A 688 -35.68 -22.79 -14.87
C SER A 688 -34.73 -21.82 -15.58
N LEU A 689 -33.42 -22.01 -15.41
CA LEU A 689 -32.39 -21.22 -16.08
C LEU A 689 -32.48 -21.31 -17.61
N VAL A 690 -32.72 -22.49 -18.18
CA VAL A 690 -32.91 -22.65 -19.63
C VAL A 690 -34.12 -21.86 -20.12
N THR A 691 -35.24 -21.95 -19.41
CA THR A 691 -36.47 -21.22 -19.75
C THR A 691 -36.24 -19.71 -19.72
N GLU A 692 -35.53 -19.21 -18.69
CA GLU A 692 -35.17 -17.80 -18.56
C GLU A 692 -34.23 -17.34 -19.69
N VAL A 693 -33.17 -18.08 -19.98
CA VAL A 693 -32.24 -17.76 -21.08
C VAL A 693 -32.95 -17.75 -22.43
N HIS A 694 -33.84 -18.71 -22.68
CA HIS A 694 -34.66 -18.76 -23.89
C HIS A 694 -35.63 -17.57 -23.97
N ALA A 695 -36.26 -17.17 -22.86
CA ALA A 695 -37.11 -15.99 -22.82
C ALA A 695 -36.31 -14.71 -23.11
N GLU A 696 -35.15 -14.53 -22.49
CA GLU A 696 -34.29 -13.35 -22.70
C GLU A 696 -33.84 -13.18 -24.15
N ILE A 697 -33.44 -14.28 -24.80
CA ILE A 697 -33.03 -14.27 -26.22
C ILE A 697 -34.21 -13.92 -27.13
N ASN A 698 -35.41 -14.44 -26.84
CA ASN A 698 -36.61 -14.15 -27.64
C ASN A 698 -37.14 -12.72 -27.42
N LEU A 699 -37.04 -12.19 -26.20
CA LEU A 699 -37.45 -10.82 -25.88
C LEU A 699 -36.48 -9.77 -26.47
N ASN A 700 -35.22 -10.14 -26.66
CA ASN A 700 -34.19 -9.26 -27.18
C ASN A 700 -33.51 -9.91 -28.41
N PRO A 701 -34.17 -10.03 -29.57
CA PRO A 701 -33.60 -10.70 -30.75
C PRO A 701 -32.32 -10.02 -31.29
N GLU A 702 -32.05 -8.77 -30.91
CA GLU A 702 -30.78 -8.08 -31.17
C GLU A 702 -29.56 -8.83 -30.63
N LEU A 703 -29.75 -9.65 -29.60
CA LEU A 703 -28.77 -10.59 -29.05
C LEU A 703 -28.25 -11.56 -30.13
N LEU A 704 -29.04 -11.85 -31.16
CA LEU A 704 -28.64 -12.78 -32.22
C LEU A 704 -27.92 -12.10 -33.40
N HIS A 705 -27.98 -10.77 -33.51
CA HIS A 705 -27.67 -10.07 -34.76
C HIS A 705 -26.75 -8.83 -34.66
N ARG A 706 -26.34 -8.37 -33.47
CA ARG A 706 -25.39 -7.23 -33.39
C ARG A 706 -23.94 -7.64 -33.72
N PRO A 707 -23.28 -7.01 -34.71
CA PRO A 707 -21.85 -7.20 -34.95
C PRO A 707 -21.01 -6.51 -33.86
N ALA A 708 -19.82 -7.05 -33.61
CA ALA A 708 -18.87 -6.51 -32.64
C ALA A 708 -18.48 -5.05 -32.97
N GLY A 709 -18.57 -4.15 -31.98
CA GLY A 709 -17.83 -2.88 -32.00
C GLY A 709 -18.57 -1.58 -32.33
N GLN A 710 -19.91 -1.51 -32.26
CA GLN A 710 -20.61 -0.21 -32.21
C GLN A 710 -21.32 -0.05 -30.85
N PRO A 711 -21.29 1.16 -30.25
CA PRO A 711 -21.84 1.43 -28.92
C PRO A 711 -23.33 1.08 -28.80
#